data_AF-A0A7V2F6Y7-F1
#
_entry.id   AF-A0A7V2F6Y7-F1
#
_cell.length_a   1.000
_cell.length_b   1.000
_cell.length_c   1.000
_cell.angle_alpha   90.00
_cell.angle_beta   90.00
_cell.angle_gamma   90.00
#
_symmetry.space_group_name_H-M   'P 1'
#
loop_
_entity.id
_entity.type
_entity.pdbx_description
1 polymer ?
#
loop_
_entity_poly.entity_id
_entity_poly.type
_entity_poly.pdbx_seq_one_letter_code
_entity_poly.pdbx_strand_id
1 'polypeptide(L)'
;MTFAFVENRWNDAVASQLDPLERLVYRSNLLGSDWRITNTGGGNTSAKLIERDPISGELVEVLWVKGSGGDLRTATRANFASLYQEKLLALQAIYARMEPRGPKTPAEDAMVDLFRHCIFNLNPCAPSIDTPLHSFIPYRHVDHTHPVPCIAIATAKDGPALTREIYGDEVLWVDWQRPGFELGLKLQELCRKHPSARGAILGGHGLINWADDDKECYLLTLRLIDQAAQYLARYDQGIETLGGRKYPPLAEAERQAVLVELLPWLRGQLSQEKRVIATVEMSPNVLDFVNSHKAAALAELGTSCPDHFLRTKIKPLYVDWNPATESLEVLKARLAQGLAQYRADYRAYYEAHRRPDTPPMRGADPTVILIPGIGMIAWGKTKSESRVTAEFYKSAIEVMRGAESVSTYTALPRQEAFDIEYWALEEAKLRRMPPEKELARHIVAVIGAGSGIGRRVAERLVQEGAVVAAIDLNGAAAQETANRMLHQEGMGIGVAGSGISACGDVIGLEADMTRREAVRQALALVILAYGGLDHLVITAGLYIPPPPDGEIPDARWDDTFRVNVTGPFIVADEARRIWEAQGLPGSLVITTSVNAVVPKVGSMAYDTSKAAANHLVRELALAFAPLIRVNAVAPATVVEGSAMFPRERVLASLRRYGIPFDENEDTEVLRQRLADFYARRNLLKSPITLDDQAEAIFLLLSGRRLGKTTGQVLHVDGGIPEAFLR
;
A
#
# COMPACT_ATOMS: atom_id res chain seq x y z
N MET A 1 -5.92 12.67 33.31
CA MET A 1 -7.22 12.85 32.61
C MET A 1 -7.56 11.53 31.94
N THR A 2 -8.81 11.06 32.10
CA THR A 2 -9.32 9.87 31.41
C THR A 2 -10.19 10.32 30.25
N PHE A 3 -9.96 9.76 29.06
CA PHE A 3 -10.70 10.05 27.82
C PHE A 3 -11.55 8.83 27.46
N ALA A 4 -12.71 9.03 26.84
CA ALA A 4 -13.64 7.96 26.50
C ALA A 4 -13.39 7.37 25.11
N PHE A 5 -12.97 8.20 24.14
CA PHE A 5 -12.87 7.87 22.72
C PHE A 5 -11.47 8.03 22.12
N VAL A 6 -10.50 8.56 22.87
CA VAL A 6 -9.09 8.65 22.48
C VAL A 6 -8.20 8.15 23.61
N GLU A 7 -6.95 7.80 23.31
CA GLU A 7 -6.02 7.27 24.29
C GLU A 7 -4.88 8.26 24.59
N ASN A 8 -4.64 8.53 25.88
CA ASN A 8 -3.46 9.26 26.30
C ASN A 8 -2.25 8.32 26.35
N ARG A 9 -1.35 8.46 25.37
CA ARG A 9 -0.12 7.67 25.24
C ARG A 9 1.14 8.43 25.67
N TRP A 10 0.97 9.63 26.25
CA TRP A 10 2.10 10.45 26.71
C TRP A 10 2.76 9.83 27.94
N ASN A 11 4.07 9.65 27.86
CA ASN A 11 4.90 9.16 28.95
C ASN A 11 5.93 10.22 29.35
N ASP A 12 5.79 10.76 30.56
CA ASP A 12 6.67 11.81 31.08
C ASP A 12 8.13 11.34 31.22
N ALA A 13 8.36 10.07 31.53
CA ALA A 13 9.71 9.53 31.65
C ALA A 13 10.42 9.50 30.29
N VAL A 14 9.69 9.17 29.21
CA VAL A 14 10.22 9.25 27.84
C VAL A 14 10.44 10.71 27.45
N ALA A 15 9.41 11.56 27.58
CA ALA A 15 9.46 12.96 27.17
C ALA A 15 10.54 13.79 27.89
N SER A 16 10.91 13.43 29.12
CA SER A 16 11.98 14.10 29.88
C SER A 16 13.40 13.84 29.34
N GLN A 17 13.59 12.78 28.54
CA GLN A 17 14.88 12.39 27.97
C GLN A 17 15.09 12.94 26.55
N LEU A 18 14.05 13.53 25.96
CA LEU A 18 14.02 14.01 24.59
C LEU A 18 14.35 15.50 24.52
N ASP A 19 15.10 15.91 23.50
CA ASP A 19 15.26 17.33 23.20
C ASP A 19 13.95 17.96 22.66
N PRO A 20 13.85 19.31 22.56
CA PRO A 20 12.60 19.95 22.15
C PRO A 20 12.07 19.53 20.77
N LEU A 21 12.94 19.21 19.80
CA LEU A 21 12.54 18.74 18.48
C LEU A 21 12.14 17.26 18.52
N GLU A 22 12.83 16.43 19.30
CA GLU A 22 12.41 15.06 19.59
C GLU A 22 11.06 15.00 20.30
N ARG A 23 10.76 15.96 21.18
CA ARG A 23 9.43 16.07 21.81
C ARG A 23 8.34 16.42 20.80
N LEU A 24 8.62 17.27 19.81
CA LEU A 24 7.71 17.49 18.68
C LEU A 24 7.49 16.21 17.87
N VAL A 25 8.55 15.47 17.54
CA VAL A 25 8.46 14.17 16.84
C VAL A 25 7.66 13.17 17.67
N TYR A 26 7.92 13.09 18.97
CA TYR A 26 7.21 12.22 19.91
C TYR A 26 5.72 12.54 19.95
N ARG A 27 5.34 13.81 20.19
CA ARG A 27 3.94 14.27 20.16
C ARG A 27 3.26 13.90 18.85
N SER A 28 3.96 14.11 17.74
CA SER A 28 3.47 13.82 16.38
C SER A 28 3.19 12.34 16.18
N ASN A 29 4.12 11.47 16.59
CA ASN A 29 3.96 10.02 16.51
C ASN A 29 2.84 9.53 17.43
N LEU A 30 2.66 10.11 18.62
CA LEU A 30 1.55 9.78 19.50
C LEU A 30 0.20 10.09 18.84
N LEU A 31 0.03 11.31 18.31
CA LEU A 31 -1.19 11.71 17.59
C LEU A 31 -1.40 10.88 16.32
N GLY A 32 -0.34 10.63 15.55
CA GLY A 32 -0.35 9.81 14.33
C GLY A 32 -0.65 8.32 14.56
N SER A 33 -0.35 7.80 15.75
CA SER A 33 -0.58 6.39 16.09
C SER A 33 -2.04 6.04 16.37
N ASP A 34 -2.91 7.03 16.53
CA ASP A 34 -4.35 6.87 16.68
C ASP A 34 -5.06 7.36 15.41
N TRP A 35 -5.52 6.42 14.60
CA TRP A 35 -6.17 6.69 13.31
C TRP A 35 -7.44 7.55 13.46
N ARG A 36 -8.03 7.62 14.65
CA ARG A 36 -9.20 8.48 14.93
C ARG A 36 -8.83 9.96 15.01
N ILE A 37 -7.55 10.28 15.19
CA ILE A 37 -7.03 11.63 15.39
C ILE A 37 -6.55 12.25 14.07
N THR A 38 -5.81 11.49 13.27
CA THR A 38 -5.28 11.98 11.99
C THR A 38 -5.29 10.88 10.95
N ASN A 39 -5.61 11.26 9.71
CA ASN A 39 -5.55 10.33 8.59
C ASN A 39 -4.10 10.11 8.14
N THR A 40 -3.85 9.00 7.44
CA THR A 40 -2.54 8.73 6.84
C THR A 40 -2.09 9.88 5.92
N GLY A 41 -0.92 10.45 6.19
CA GLY A 41 -0.34 11.57 5.43
C GLY A 41 -0.96 12.95 5.69
N GLY A 42 -2.08 13.00 6.43
CA GLY A 42 -2.76 14.21 6.87
C GLY A 42 -2.24 14.77 8.19
N GLY A 43 -2.83 15.89 8.61
CA GLY A 43 -2.47 16.68 9.79
C GLY A 43 -1.11 17.38 9.67
N ASN A 44 -0.86 18.36 10.54
CA ASN A 44 0.43 19.03 10.71
C ASN A 44 0.62 19.38 12.19
N THR A 45 1.83 19.18 12.69
CA THR A 45 2.23 19.60 14.04
C THR A 45 3.43 20.54 13.93
N SER A 46 3.55 21.47 14.87
CA SER A 46 4.68 22.39 14.91
C SER A 46 5.14 22.76 16.32
N ALA A 47 6.39 23.25 16.38
CA ALA A 47 6.98 23.90 17.54
C ALA A 47 7.80 25.11 17.10
N LYS A 48 7.67 26.24 17.82
CA LYS A 48 8.56 27.40 17.73
C LYS A 48 9.65 27.25 18.80
N LEU A 49 10.87 26.99 18.36
CA LEU A 49 12.03 26.68 19.19
C LEU A 49 13.09 27.79 19.08
N ILE A 50 13.83 28.04 20.15
CA ILE A 50 14.98 28.95 20.10
C ILE A 50 16.22 28.15 19.76
N GLU A 51 16.87 28.49 18.65
CA GLU A 51 18.08 27.80 18.16
C GLU A 51 19.18 28.80 17.80
N ARG A 52 20.42 28.30 17.73
CA ARG A 52 21.56 29.12 17.33
C ARG A 52 21.70 29.13 15.82
N ASP A 53 21.65 30.31 15.22
CA ASP A 53 21.89 30.48 13.79
C ASP A 53 23.33 30.07 13.42
N PRO A 54 23.52 29.19 12.42
CA PRO A 54 24.85 28.70 12.06
C PRO A 54 25.74 29.75 11.36
N ILE A 55 25.17 30.87 10.89
CA ILE A 55 25.87 31.93 10.16
C ILE A 55 26.17 33.10 11.10
N SER A 56 25.16 33.67 11.77
CA SER A 56 25.30 34.83 12.67
C SER A 56 25.75 34.43 14.07
N GLY A 57 25.49 33.20 14.50
CA GLY A 57 25.74 32.74 15.87
C GLY A 57 24.72 33.24 16.90
N GLU A 58 23.72 34.02 16.50
CA GLU A 58 22.67 34.56 17.38
C GLU A 58 21.61 33.52 17.70
N LEU A 59 20.88 33.71 18.81
CA LEU A 59 19.70 32.91 19.12
C LEU A 59 18.50 33.46 18.36
N VAL A 60 17.88 32.61 17.54
CA VAL A 60 16.74 32.95 16.69
C VAL A 60 15.59 31.99 16.96
N GLU A 61 14.35 32.45 16.73
CA GLU A 61 13.18 31.59 16.78
C GLU A 61 13.01 30.85 15.43
N VAL A 62 12.92 29.52 15.51
CA VAL A 62 12.81 28.60 14.40
C VAL A 62 11.48 27.86 14.50
N LEU A 63 10.67 27.95 13.45
CA LEU A 63 9.48 27.13 13.29
C LEU A 63 9.91 25.76 12.74
N TRP A 64 9.69 24.72 13.53
CA TRP A 64 9.64 23.34 13.05
C TRP A 64 8.21 22.96 12.77
N VAL A 65 7.91 22.53 11.55
CA VAL A 65 6.58 22.10 11.14
C VAL A 65 6.68 20.86 10.27
N LYS A 66 5.76 19.91 10.40
CA LYS A 66 5.76 18.72 9.53
C LYS A 66 5.76 19.17 8.07
N GLY A 67 6.71 18.65 7.29
CA GLY A 67 6.83 18.92 5.88
C GLY A 67 5.71 18.29 5.04
N SER A 68 5.67 18.65 3.75
CA SER A 68 4.67 18.12 2.82
C SER A 68 4.83 16.61 2.62
N GLY A 69 3.71 15.86 2.68
CA GLY A 69 3.64 14.45 2.29
C GLY A 69 4.14 13.41 3.31
N GLY A 70 4.57 13.83 4.51
CA GLY A 70 4.94 12.92 5.60
C GLY A 70 3.75 12.44 6.43
N ASP A 71 3.78 11.18 6.88
CA ASP A 71 2.83 10.59 7.84
C ASP A 71 3.29 10.91 9.28
N LEU A 72 2.40 11.51 10.10
CA LEU A 72 2.68 11.82 11.51
C LEU A 72 3.03 10.58 12.32
N ARG A 73 2.49 9.40 11.95
CA ARG A 73 2.67 8.13 12.67
C ARG A 73 4.09 7.59 12.63
N THR A 74 4.79 7.85 11.52
CA THR A 74 6.14 7.35 11.25
C THR A 74 7.12 8.51 11.08
N ALA A 75 6.80 9.67 11.64
CA ALA A 75 7.59 10.87 11.46
C ALA A 75 8.91 10.75 12.23
N THR A 76 9.98 11.18 11.57
CA THR A 76 11.31 11.37 12.13
C THR A 76 11.69 12.84 12.01
N ARG A 77 12.85 13.26 12.55
CA ARG A 77 13.35 14.63 12.40
C ARG A 77 13.41 15.08 10.93
N ALA A 78 13.74 14.17 10.02
CA ALA A 78 13.83 14.46 8.58
C ALA A 78 12.47 14.83 7.95
N ASN A 79 11.36 14.54 8.63
CA ASN A 79 10.01 14.86 8.17
C ASN A 79 9.55 16.27 8.61
N PHE A 80 10.37 17.04 9.33
CA PHE A 80 10.05 18.39 9.76
C PHE A 80 10.92 19.43 9.04
N ALA A 81 10.26 20.40 8.41
CA ALA A 81 10.91 21.57 7.84
C ALA A 81 11.18 22.59 8.94
N SER A 82 12.39 23.15 8.96
CA SER A 82 12.81 24.22 9.86
C SER A 82 12.90 25.54 9.11
N LEU A 83 12.25 26.58 9.63
CA LEU A 83 12.21 27.91 9.01
C LEU A 83 12.46 29.02 10.03
N TYR A 84 13.19 30.06 9.62
CA TYR A 84 13.30 31.31 10.38
C TYR A 84 11.92 31.93 10.57
N GLN A 85 11.43 31.98 11.81
CA GLN A 85 10.10 32.49 12.11
C GLN A 85 9.97 33.98 11.75
N GLU A 86 11.01 34.79 11.98
CA GLU A 86 11.02 36.21 11.58
C GLU A 86 10.89 36.40 10.07
N LYS A 87 11.61 35.60 9.27
CA LYS A 87 11.52 35.68 7.80
C LYS A 87 10.14 35.28 7.31
N LEU A 88 9.52 34.26 7.92
CA LEU A 88 8.15 33.85 7.61
C LEU A 88 7.14 34.97 7.90
N LEU A 89 7.26 35.66 9.04
CA LEU A 89 6.41 36.81 9.36
C LEU A 89 6.65 37.98 8.38
N ALA A 90 7.89 38.21 7.95
CA ALA A 90 8.21 39.25 6.96
C ALA A 90 7.54 39.01 5.60
N LEU A 91 7.21 37.75 5.25
CA LEU A 91 6.46 37.43 4.03
C LEU A 91 5.07 38.08 4.00
N GLN A 92 4.47 38.41 5.15
CA GLN A 92 3.16 39.09 5.20
C GLN A 92 3.20 40.45 4.50
N ALA A 93 4.29 41.20 4.65
CA ALA A 93 4.47 42.49 4.00
C ALA A 93 4.67 42.35 2.48
N ILE A 94 5.25 41.24 2.02
CA ILE A 94 5.39 40.92 0.60
C ILE A 94 4.02 40.58 0.02
N TYR A 95 3.30 39.63 0.65
CA TYR A 95 1.96 39.22 0.22
C TYR A 95 0.99 40.40 0.17
N ALA A 96 1.06 41.31 1.15
CA ALA A 96 0.23 42.51 1.19
C ALA A 96 0.44 43.47 0.00
N ARG A 97 1.56 43.39 -0.72
CA ARG A 97 1.86 44.22 -1.91
C ARG A 97 1.52 43.53 -3.23
N MET A 98 1.18 42.24 -3.21
CA MET A 98 0.80 41.51 -4.41
C MET A 98 -0.65 41.81 -4.77
N GLU A 99 -0.95 41.97 -6.06
CA GLU A 99 -2.31 42.15 -6.57
C GLU A 99 -2.52 41.32 -7.85
N PRO A 100 -3.63 40.56 -7.98
CA PRO A 100 -4.67 40.36 -6.97
C PRO A 100 -4.23 39.40 -5.85
N ARG A 101 -4.41 39.80 -4.59
CA ARG A 101 -4.25 38.93 -3.41
C ARG A 101 -5.58 38.35 -2.94
N GLY A 102 -5.51 37.34 -2.09
CA GLY A 102 -6.65 36.59 -1.55
C GLY A 102 -6.55 35.10 -1.81
N PRO A 103 -7.57 34.33 -1.41
CA PRO A 103 -7.58 32.89 -1.61
C PRO A 103 -7.68 32.57 -3.11
N LYS A 104 -6.98 31.52 -3.56
CA LYS A 104 -7.00 31.03 -4.96
C LYS A 104 -6.48 32.04 -5.99
N THR A 105 -5.61 32.95 -5.59
CA THR A 105 -4.96 33.87 -6.53
C THR A 105 -3.52 33.45 -6.83
N PRO A 106 -2.93 33.88 -7.96
CA PRO A 106 -1.52 33.65 -8.24
C PRO A 106 -0.58 34.18 -7.15
N ALA A 107 -0.99 35.25 -6.43
CA ALA A 107 -0.24 35.77 -5.30
C ALA A 107 -0.15 34.76 -4.15
N GLU A 108 -1.25 34.06 -3.83
CA GLU A 108 -1.24 33.04 -2.77
C GLU A 108 -0.39 31.84 -3.17
N ASP A 109 -0.53 31.35 -4.40
CA ASP A 109 0.27 30.21 -4.89
C ASP A 109 1.78 30.57 -4.96
N ALA A 110 2.13 31.80 -5.31
CA ALA A 110 3.51 32.29 -5.34
C ALA A 110 4.19 32.31 -3.96
N MET A 111 3.43 32.38 -2.86
CA MET A 111 4.00 32.37 -1.50
C MET A 111 4.69 31.05 -1.16
N VAL A 112 4.26 29.94 -1.76
CA VAL A 112 4.80 28.60 -1.47
C VAL A 112 6.28 28.50 -1.83
N ASP A 113 6.69 29.06 -2.96
CA ASP A 113 8.10 29.08 -3.36
C ASP A 113 8.94 29.99 -2.46
N LEU A 114 8.34 31.06 -1.91
CA LEU A 114 9.03 31.98 -1.00
C LEU A 114 9.39 31.35 0.34
N PHE A 115 8.69 30.31 0.78
CA PHE A 115 9.05 29.57 2.01
C PHE A 115 10.48 29.00 1.94
N ARG A 116 11.00 28.74 0.74
CA ARG A 116 12.39 28.27 0.54
C ARG A 116 13.43 29.29 0.99
N HIS A 117 13.12 30.59 0.92
CA HIS A 117 14.00 31.65 1.42
C HIS A 117 13.98 31.77 2.95
N CYS A 118 13.01 31.14 3.60
CA CYS A 118 12.88 31.10 5.05
C CYS A 118 13.53 29.85 5.66
N ILE A 119 14.09 28.92 4.88
CA ILE A 119 14.68 27.68 5.39
C ILE A 119 15.82 27.98 6.38
N PHE A 120 15.73 27.39 7.57
CA PHE A 120 16.78 27.39 8.59
C PHE A 120 17.74 26.23 8.36
N ASN A 121 19.04 26.49 8.49
CA ASN A 121 20.11 25.49 8.47
C ASN A 121 20.08 24.49 7.29
N LEU A 122 19.76 24.99 6.08
CA LEU A 122 19.72 24.19 4.85
C LEU A 122 18.87 22.91 4.95
N ASN A 123 17.84 22.89 5.80
CA ASN A 123 16.97 21.74 5.97
C ASN A 123 16.32 21.34 4.62
N PRO A 124 16.49 20.08 4.17
CA PRO A 124 16.03 19.67 2.85
C PRO A 124 14.54 19.33 2.80
N CYS A 125 13.87 19.26 3.95
CA CYS A 125 12.45 18.94 4.04
C CYS A 125 11.63 20.11 3.47
N ALA A 126 10.78 19.82 2.48
CA ALA A 126 9.93 20.84 1.88
C ALA A 126 8.84 21.29 2.88
N PRO A 127 8.70 22.60 3.14
CA PRO A 127 7.63 23.14 3.99
C PRO A 127 6.24 22.75 3.46
N SER A 128 5.28 22.56 4.37
CA SER A 128 3.87 22.35 4.02
C SER A 128 3.26 23.65 3.51
N ILE A 129 2.19 23.58 2.70
CA ILE A 129 1.41 24.79 2.40
C ILE A 129 0.72 25.34 3.66
N ASP A 130 0.53 24.50 4.68
CA ASP A 130 -0.05 24.87 5.96
C ASP A 130 0.93 25.61 6.88
N THR A 131 2.20 25.79 6.48
CA THR A 131 3.20 26.52 7.27
C THR A 131 2.69 27.87 7.84
N PRO A 132 1.93 28.70 7.10
CA PRO A 132 1.34 29.93 7.64
C PRO A 132 0.35 29.70 8.79
N LEU A 133 -0.45 28.62 8.77
CA LEU A 133 -1.37 28.27 9.85
C LEU A 133 -0.61 28.01 11.16
N HIS A 134 0.60 27.47 11.07
CA HIS A 134 1.46 27.20 12.23
C HIS A 134 2.31 28.40 12.65
N SER A 135 2.78 29.19 11.68
CA SER A 135 3.65 30.34 11.90
C SER A 135 2.90 31.52 12.52
N PHE A 136 1.70 31.85 12.02
CA PHE A 136 1.05 33.12 12.38
C PHE A 136 0.22 33.05 13.67
N ILE A 137 -0.08 31.84 14.15
CA ILE A 137 -0.65 31.63 15.48
C ILE A 137 0.43 31.98 16.54
N PRO A 138 0.15 32.86 17.52
CA PRO A 138 1.15 33.42 18.43
C PRO A 138 1.61 32.49 19.56
N TYR A 139 1.30 31.20 19.48
CA TYR A 139 1.62 30.18 20.48
C TYR A 139 2.77 29.30 20.01
N ARG A 140 3.51 28.73 20.97
CA ARG A 140 4.72 27.94 20.65
C ARG A 140 4.40 26.62 19.96
N HIS A 141 3.29 25.98 20.29
CA HIS A 141 2.89 24.70 19.74
C HIS A 141 1.53 24.80 19.07
N VAL A 142 1.43 24.21 17.88
CA VAL A 142 0.19 24.15 17.11
C VAL A 142 0.02 22.75 16.58
N ASP A 143 -1.15 22.17 16.82
CA ASP A 143 -1.57 20.90 16.24
C ASP A 143 -2.76 21.17 15.32
N HIS A 144 -2.60 20.81 14.05
CA HIS A 144 -3.68 20.76 13.07
C HIS A 144 -3.93 19.30 12.73
N THR A 145 -5.12 18.79 13.06
CA THR A 145 -5.47 17.37 12.92
C THR A 145 -6.80 17.21 12.21
N HIS A 146 -7.05 15.99 11.73
CA HIS A 146 -8.23 15.63 10.94
C HIS A 146 -9.08 14.55 11.62
N PRO A 147 -9.50 14.73 12.88
CA PRO A 147 -10.19 13.70 13.63
C PRO A 147 -11.62 13.55 13.15
N VAL A 148 -12.07 12.30 12.96
CA VAL A 148 -13.41 11.97 12.44
C VAL A 148 -14.54 12.73 13.15
N PRO A 149 -14.58 12.81 14.50
CA PRO A 149 -15.63 13.56 15.20
C PRO A 149 -15.66 15.07 14.89
N CYS A 150 -14.50 15.71 14.76
CA CYS A 150 -14.47 17.15 14.45
C CYS A 150 -14.80 17.40 12.99
N ILE A 151 -14.40 16.52 12.06
CA ILE A 151 -14.79 16.64 10.66
C ILE A 151 -16.29 16.44 10.48
N ALA A 152 -16.91 15.51 11.22
CA ALA A 152 -18.36 15.35 11.24
C ALA A 152 -19.07 16.66 11.61
N ILE A 153 -18.58 17.38 12.64
CA ILE A 153 -19.09 18.72 13.00
C ILE A 153 -18.79 19.74 11.90
N ALA A 154 -17.57 19.72 11.34
CA ALA A 154 -17.13 20.64 10.30
C ALA A 154 -17.91 20.49 8.97
N THR A 155 -18.58 19.36 8.78
CA THR A 155 -19.31 18.99 7.55
C THR A 155 -20.81 18.82 7.79
N ALA A 156 -21.27 19.04 9.01
CA ALA A 156 -22.67 19.19 9.34
C ALA A 156 -23.19 20.54 8.85
N LYS A 157 -24.41 20.56 8.30
CA LYS A 157 -25.10 21.78 7.85
C LYS A 157 -25.14 22.86 8.94
N ASP A 158 -25.31 22.45 10.20
CA ASP A 158 -25.38 23.35 11.37
C ASP A 158 -24.03 23.48 12.11
N GLY A 159 -22.91 23.19 11.45
CA GLY A 159 -21.56 23.18 12.01
C GLY A 159 -21.17 24.35 12.92
N PRO A 160 -21.43 25.63 12.54
CA PRO A 160 -21.14 26.77 13.40
C PRO A 160 -21.89 26.75 14.73
N ALA A 161 -23.17 26.36 14.71
CA ALA A 161 -23.99 26.26 15.92
C ALA A 161 -23.53 25.10 16.81
N LEU A 162 -23.24 23.94 16.20
CA LEU A 162 -22.73 22.75 16.88
C LEU A 162 -21.37 23.00 17.55
N THR A 163 -20.46 23.71 16.87
CA THR A 163 -19.15 24.06 17.45
C THR A 163 -19.33 24.92 18.70
N ARG A 164 -20.22 25.92 18.66
CA ARG A 164 -20.52 26.74 19.82
C ARG A 164 -21.18 25.95 20.95
N GLU A 165 -22.08 25.01 20.62
CA GLU A 165 -22.74 24.17 21.62
C GLU A 165 -21.74 23.25 22.35
N ILE A 166 -20.79 22.66 21.62
CA ILE A 166 -19.84 21.68 22.16
C ILE A 166 -18.72 22.37 22.95
N TYR A 167 -18.20 23.50 22.46
CA TYR A 167 -16.98 24.11 22.96
C TYR A 167 -17.16 25.51 23.56
N GLY A 168 -18.34 26.13 23.44
CA GLY A 168 -18.56 27.51 23.84
C GLY A 168 -17.66 28.48 23.06
N ASP A 169 -16.98 29.37 23.79
CA ASP A 169 -16.05 30.36 23.21
C ASP A 169 -14.58 29.88 23.23
N GLU A 170 -14.31 28.64 23.67
CA GLU A 170 -12.95 28.08 23.72
C GLU A 170 -12.44 27.65 22.34
N VAL A 171 -13.33 27.11 21.50
CA VAL A 171 -13.04 26.72 20.12
C VAL A 171 -13.99 27.44 19.18
N LEU A 172 -13.43 28.16 18.21
CA LEU A 172 -14.19 29.02 17.31
C LEU A 172 -14.43 28.36 15.96
N TRP A 173 -15.42 28.84 15.21
CA TRP A 173 -15.68 28.39 13.84
C TRP A 173 -14.96 29.26 12.82
N VAL A 174 -14.37 28.64 11.81
CA VAL A 174 -13.85 29.30 10.61
C VAL A 174 -14.48 28.65 9.39
N ASP A 175 -15.14 29.44 8.54
CA ASP A 175 -15.72 28.95 7.30
C ASP A 175 -14.68 28.31 6.39
N TRP A 176 -15.12 27.36 5.56
CA TRP A 176 -14.25 26.67 4.63
C TRP A 176 -13.44 27.66 3.78
N GLN A 177 -12.13 27.46 3.76
CA GLN A 177 -11.20 28.13 2.87
C GLN A 177 -10.06 27.19 2.54
N ARG A 178 -9.59 27.25 1.29
CA ARG A 178 -8.37 26.55 0.87
C ARG A 178 -7.21 26.84 1.83
N PRO A 179 -6.48 25.82 2.31
CA PRO A 179 -5.31 26.02 3.14
C PRO A 179 -4.22 26.81 2.41
N GLY A 180 -3.54 27.69 3.13
CA GLY A 180 -2.56 28.60 2.56
C GLY A 180 -2.33 29.85 3.39
N PHE A 181 -1.70 30.84 2.75
CA PHE A 181 -1.26 32.06 3.39
C PHE A 181 -2.43 32.88 3.96
N GLU A 182 -3.53 32.98 3.21
CA GLU A 182 -4.69 33.76 3.61
C GLU A 182 -5.40 33.15 4.83
N LEU A 183 -5.43 31.81 4.93
CA LEU A 183 -6.03 31.13 6.08
C LEU A 183 -5.18 31.35 7.33
N GLY A 184 -3.85 31.37 7.19
CA GLY A 184 -2.94 31.74 8.28
C GLY A 184 -3.23 33.15 8.82
N LEU A 185 -3.45 34.13 7.94
CA LEU A 185 -3.78 35.51 8.34
C LEU A 185 -5.14 35.58 9.07
N LYS A 186 -6.14 34.82 8.61
CA LYS A 186 -7.44 34.72 9.28
C LYS A 186 -7.32 34.14 10.69
N LEU A 187 -6.52 33.09 10.87
CA LEU A 187 -6.27 32.48 12.18
C LEU A 187 -5.51 33.43 13.12
N GLN A 188 -4.53 34.17 12.60
CA GLN A 188 -3.83 35.19 13.36
C GLN A 188 -4.78 36.27 13.89
N GLU A 189 -5.66 36.77 13.03
CA GLU A 189 -6.67 37.76 13.39
C GLU A 189 -7.69 37.21 14.39
N LEU A 190 -8.06 35.92 14.27
CA LEU A 190 -8.92 35.22 15.22
C LEU A 190 -8.28 35.16 16.60
N CYS A 191 -7.01 34.76 16.71
CA CYS A 191 -6.26 34.76 17.97
C CYS A 191 -6.18 36.17 18.59
N ARG A 192 -6.02 37.22 17.75
CA ARG A 192 -5.97 38.61 18.22
C ARG A 192 -7.31 39.10 18.77
N LYS A 193 -8.43 38.74 18.13
CA LYS A 193 -9.78 39.12 18.56
C LYS A 193 -10.27 38.31 19.77
N HIS A 194 -9.82 37.07 19.90
CA HIS A 194 -10.25 36.12 20.92
C HIS A 194 -9.03 35.52 21.64
N PRO A 195 -8.37 36.26 22.53
CA PRO A 195 -7.12 35.82 23.18
C PRO A 195 -7.31 34.62 24.13
N SER A 196 -8.55 34.31 24.53
CA SER A 196 -8.90 33.13 25.31
C SER A 196 -9.17 31.89 24.47
N ALA A 197 -9.28 32.02 23.15
CA ALA A 197 -9.52 30.88 22.27
C ALA A 197 -8.29 29.96 22.25
N ARG A 198 -8.55 28.66 22.23
CA ARG A 198 -7.52 27.61 22.25
C ARG A 198 -7.50 26.76 20.99
N GLY A 199 -8.46 26.97 20.10
CA GLY A 199 -8.53 26.30 18.82
C GLY A 199 -9.63 26.84 17.92
N ALA A 200 -9.72 26.24 16.73
CA ALA A 200 -10.79 26.47 15.78
C ALA A 200 -11.19 25.17 15.08
N ILE A 201 -12.49 25.04 14.79
CA ILE A 201 -13.00 24.12 13.78
C ILE A 201 -12.94 24.83 12.44
N LEU A 202 -12.16 24.26 11.53
CA LEU A 202 -12.07 24.69 10.14
C LEU A 202 -13.16 23.94 9.35
N GLY A 203 -14.21 24.65 8.93
CA GLY A 203 -15.34 24.09 8.20
C GLY A 203 -14.88 23.29 6.98
N GLY A 204 -15.38 22.07 6.80
CA GLY A 204 -14.95 21.15 5.75
C GLY A 204 -13.51 20.59 5.86
N HIS A 205 -12.74 20.94 6.91
CA HIS A 205 -11.32 20.58 6.98
C HIS A 205 -10.96 19.80 8.26
N GLY A 206 -11.13 20.36 9.45
CA GLY A 206 -10.73 19.69 10.68
C GLY A 206 -10.50 20.59 11.88
N LEU A 207 -9.68 20.12 12.82
CA LEU A 207 -9.37 20.81 14.07
C LEU A 207 -7.98 21.47 13.98
N ILE A 208 -7.87 22.70 14.45
CA ILE A 208 -6.58 23.32 14.76
C ILE A 208 -6.60 23.87 16.17
N ASN A 209 -5.57 23.59 16.96
CA ASN A 209 -5.47 24.06 18.35
C ASN A 209 -4.03 24.38 18.73
N TRP A 210 -3.87 25.10 19.83
CA TRP A 210 -2.58 25.66 20.21
C TRP A 210 -2.38 25.78 21.72
N ALA A 211 -1.11 25.75 22.13
CA ALA A 211 -0.67 25.99 23.50
C ALA A 211 0.81 26.42 23.54
N ASP A 212 1.30 26.89 24.68
CA ASP A 212 2.71 27.26 24.87
C ASP A 212 3.57 26.12 25.44
N ASP A 213 2.94 25.04 25.90
CA ASP A 213 3.57 23.78 26.32
C ASP A 213 3.14 22.63 25.39
N ASP A 214 4.05 21.71 25.11
CA ASP A 214 3.83 20.63 24.13
C ASP A 214 2.91 19.52 24.66
N LYS A 215 3.04 19.16 25.94
CA LYS A 215 2.16 18.20 26.61
C LYS A 215 0.78 18.80 26.78
N GLU A 216 0.70 20.08 27.13
CA GLU A 216 -0.58 20.80 27.17
C GLU A 216 -1.25 20.80 25.79
N CYS A 217 -0.51 21.11 24.72
CA CYS A 217 -1.03 21.08 23.36
C CYS A 217 -1.58 19.68 23.00
N TYR A 218 -0.82 18.62 23.31
CA TYR A 218 -1.23 17.24 23.10
C TYR A 218 -2.52 16.88 23.86
N LEU A 219 -2.57 17.18 25.15
CA LEU A 219 -3.73 16.87 26.00
C LEU A 219 -4.96 17.71 25.62
N LEU A 220 -4.75 18.94 25.17
CA LEU A 220 -5.80 19.79 24.60
C LEU A 220 -6.38 19.15 23.34
N THR A 221 -5.53 18.72 22.41
CA THR A 221 -5.96 18.03 21.17
C THR A 221 -6.84 16.82 21.51
N LEU A 222 -6.39 15.96 22.43
CA LEU A 222 -7.17 14.79 22.87
C LEU A 222 -8.51 15.18 23.49
N ARG A 223 -8.53 16.17 24.38
CA ARG A 223 -9.76 16.62 25.05
C ARG A 223 -10.79 17.15 24.05
N LEU A 224 -10.38 18.00 23.11
CA LEU A 224 -11.29 18.57 22.14
C LEU A 224 -11.91 17.47 21.26
N ILE A 225 -11.10 16.51 20.81
CA ILE A 225 -11.58 15.35 20.05
C ILE A 225 -12.56 14.51 20.87
N ASP A 226 -12.22 14.22 22.12
CA ASP A 226 -13.06 13.43 23.02
C ASP A 226 -14.41 14.10 23.29
N GLN A 227 -14.44 15.44 23.45
CA GLN A 227 -15.68 16.20 23.62
C GLN A 227 -16.59 16.10 22.39
N ALA A 228 -16.06 16.25 21.18
CA ALA A 228 -16.81 16.04 19.95
C ALA A 228 -17.34 14.60 19.85
N ALA A 229 -16.48 13.61 20.10
CA ALA A 229 -16.85 12.20 20.01
C ALA A 229 -17.98 11.85 20.99
N GLN A 230 -17.87 12.30 22.25
CA GLN A 230 -18.91 12.13 23.25
C GLN A 230 -20.22 12.81 22.86
N TYR A 231 -20.16 13.99 22.24
CA TYR A 231 -21.35 14.68 21.77
C TYR A 231 -22.06 13.88 20.68
N LEU A 232 -21.34 13.47 19.63
CA LEU A 232 -21.91 12.70 18.51
C LEU A 232 -22.48 11.34 18.97
N ALA A 233 -21.79 10.66 19.89
CA ALA A 233 -22.21 9.36 20.40
C ALA A 233 -23.55 9.40 21.15
N ARG A 234 -23.99 10.56 21.67
CA ARG A 234 -25.32 10.71 22.31
C ARG A 234 -26.47 10.64 21.31
N TYR A 235 -26.20 10.96 20.04
CA TYR A 235 -27.20 11.05 18.99
C TYR A 235 -27.07 9.95 17.93
N ASP A 236 -25.95 9.23 17.90
CA ASP A 236 -25.77 8.09 17.00
C ASP A 236 -26.67 6.91 17.41
N GLN A 237 -27.57 6.53 16.52
CA GLN A 237 -28.55 5.45 16.70
C GLN A 237 -28.16 4.19 15.93
N GLY A 238 -26.88 4.01 15.59
CA GLY A 238 -26.46 2.85 14.82
C GLY A 238 -26.79 3.01 13.35
N ILE A 239 -27.26 1.94 12.75
CA ILE A 239 -27.70 1.94 11.35
C ILE A 239 -28.94 2.83 11.11
N GLU A 240 -29.73 3.13 12.14
CA GLU A 240 -30.90 4.02 12.03
C GLU A 240 -30.51 5.46 11.67
N THR A 241 -29.34 5.94 12.12
CA THR A 241 -28.76 7.21 11.67
C THR A 241 -28.58 7.26 10.15
N LEU A 242 -28.30 6.10 9.54
CA LEU A 242 -28.16 5.90 8.10
C LEU A 242 -29.48 5.50 7.40
N GLY A 243 -30.63 5.71 8.05
CA GLY A 243 -31.95 5.40 7.51
C GLY A 243 -32.36 3.93 7.64
N GLY A 244 -31.70 3.16 8.50
CA GLY A 244 -32.01 1.75 8.73
C GLY A 244 -31.42 0.83 7.66
N ARG A 245 -31.58 -0.48 7.90
CA ARG A 245 -30.99 -1.53 7.05
C ARG A 245 -31.85 -1.79 5.80
N LYS A 246 -31.27 -1.58 4.62
CA LYS A 246 -31.84 -1.92 3.31
C LYS A 246 -31.64 -3.40 2.95
N TYR A 247 -30.45 -3.94 3.18
CA TYR A 247 -30.13 -5.35 2.89
C TYR A 247 -29.39 -6.02 4.06
N PRO A 248 -29.56 -7.34 4.28
CA PRO A 248 -28.72 -8.06 5.24
C PRO A 248 -27.28 -8.22 4.69
N PRO A 249 -26.23 -8.10 5.51
CA PRO A 249 -24.90 -8.50 5.11
C PRO A 249 -24.87 -10.02 4.86
N LEU A 250 -24.14 -10.46 3.83
CA LEU A 250 -23.91 -11.89 3.59
C LEU A 250 -23.14 -12.54 4.76
N ALA A 251 -23.15 -13.86 4.88
CA ALA A 251 -22.23 -14.52 5.80
C ALA A 251 -20.77 -14.32 5.34
N GLU A 252 -19.80 -14.38 6.26
CA GLU A 252 -18.39 -14.13 5.91
C GLU A 252 -17.85 -15.09 4.83
N ALA A 253 -18.16 -16.37 4.95
CA ALA A 253 -17.76 -17.37 3.95
C ALA A 253 -18.39 -17.11 2.56
N GLU A 254 -19.65 -16.69 2.53
CA GLU A 254 -20.34 -16.33 1.29
C GLU A 254 -19.74 -15.06 0.66
N ARG A 255 -19.43 -14.04 1.46
CA ARG A 255 -18.70 -12.85 0.99
C ARG A 255 -17.36 -13.21 0.37
N GLN A 256 -16.58 -14.04 1.05
CA GLN A 256 -15.27 -14.48 0.55
C GLN A 256 -15.41 -15.25 -0.76
N ALA A 257 -16.38 -16.16 -0.87
CA ALA A 257 -16.64 -16.89 -2.12
C ALA A 257 -17.01 -15.94 -3.27
N VAL A 258 -17.89 -14.97 -3.03
CA VAL A 258 -18.26 -13.96 -4.03
C VAL A 258 -17.04 -13.11 -4.42
N LEU A 259 -16.23 -12.66 -3.45
CA LEU A 259 -15.04 -11.86 -3.70
C LEU A 259 -13.97 -12.62 -4.51
N VAL A 260 -13.73 -13.90 -4.20
CA VAL A 260 -12.75 -14.73 -4.93
C VAL A 260 -13.14 -14.87 -6.40
N GLU A 261 -14.43 -14.95 -6.71
CA GLU A 261 -14.90 -14.98 -8.10
C GLU A 261 -14.92 -13.59 -8.75
N LEU A 262 -15.33 -12.56 -8.00
CA LEU A 262 -15.54 -11.21 -8.53
C LEU A 262 -14.26 -10.43 -8.78
N LEU A 263 -13.31 -10.47 -7.84
CA LEU A 263 -12.15 -9.59 -7.82
C LEU A 263 -11.25 -9.70 -9.07
N PRO A 264 -10.89 -10.90 -9.57
CA PRO A 264 -10.07 -11.01 -10.77
C PRO A 264 -10.74 -10.37 -11.98
N TRP A 265 -12.03 -10.63 -12.17
CA TRP A 265 -12.82 -10.03 -13.25
C TRP A 265 -12.90 -8.50 -13.12
N LEU A 266 -13.21 -8.00 -11.92
CA LEU A 266 -13.34 -6.57 -11.66
C LEU A 266 -12.00 -5.84 -11.83
N ARG A 267 -10.90 -6.44 -11.36
CA ARG A 267 -9.54 -5.95 -11.59
C ARG A 267 -9.24 -5.86 -13.09
N GLY A 268 -9.65 -6.85 -13.87
CA GLY A 268 -9.57 -6.84 -15.33
C GLY A 268 -10.29 -5.64 -15.95
N GLN A 269 -11.50 -5.35 -15.50
CA GLN A 269 -12.29 -4.20 -15.98
C GLN A 269 -11.65 -2.85 -15.65
N LEU A 270 -10.92 -2.75 -14.54
CA LEU A 270 -10.25 -1.51 -14.08
C LEU A 270 -8.82 -1.36 -14.61
N SER A 271 -8.19 -2.46 -15.05
CA SER A 271 -6.78 -2.47 -15.47
C SER A 271 -6.59 -2.22 -16.98
N GLN A 272 -7.48 -1.44 -17.60
CA GLN A 272 -7.47 -1.20 -19.05
C GLN A 272 -6.30 -0.30 -19.49
N GLU A 273 -5.94 0.69 -18.67
CA GLU A 273 -4.79 1.57 -18.92
C GLU A 273 -3.56 1.13 -18.11
N LYS A 274 -3.74 0.95 -16.81
CA LYS A 274 -2.70 0.50 -15.87
C LYS A 274 -3.30 -0.48 -14.87
N ARG A 275 -2.51 -1.48 -14.47
CA ARG A 275 -2.88 -2.43 -13.42
C ARG A 275 -3.13 -1.73 -12.09
N VAL A 276 -4.03 -2.30 -11.29
CA VAL A 276 -4.37 -1.86 -9.93
C VAL A 276 -4.28 -3.01 -8.94
N ILE A 277 -4.04 -2.69 -7.67
CA ILE A 277 -4.02 -3.60 -6.52
C ILE A 277 -5.22 -3.29 -5.63
N ALA A 278 -5.89 -4.34 -5.14
CA ALA A 278 -7.09 -4.22 -4.33
C ALA A 278 -6.80 -4.22 -2.83
N THR A 279 -7.67 -3.57 -2.07
CA THR A 279 -7.91 -3.81 -0.65
C THR A 279 -9.39 -3.99 -0.40
N VAL A 280 -9.75 -5.11 0.22
CA VAL A 280 -11.11 -5.39 0.69
C VAL A 280 -11.25 -4.97 2.15
N GLU A 281 -12.30 -4.20 2.43
CA GLU A 281 -12.63 -3.69 3.76
C GLU A 281 -14.09 -4.01 4.10
N MET A 282 -14.29 -4.74 5.19
CA MET A 282 -15.57 -5.32 5.61
C MET A 282 -15.83 -5.10 7.11
N SER A 283 -15.21 -4.08 7.73
CA SER A 283 -15.53 -3.73 9.12
C SER A 283 -17.03 -3.43 9.29
N PRO A 284 -17.57 -3.62 10.51
CA PRO A 284 -19.00 -3.42 10.78
C PRO A 284 -19.53 -2.05 10.32
N ASN A 285 -18.76 -0.97 10.52
CA ASN A 285 -19.16 0.38 10.09
C ASN A 285 -19.32 0.50 8.57
N VAL A 286 -18.44 -0.15 7.80
CA VAL A 286 -18.53 -0.19 6.33
C VAL A 286 -19.71 -1.05 5.90
N LEU A 287 -19.89 -2.23 6.52
CA LEU A 287 -21.01 -3.11 6.23
C LEU A 287 -22.37 -2.45 6.54
N ASP A 288 -22.50 -1.78 7.69
CA ASP A 288 -23.72 -1.05 8.03
C ASP A 288 -24.00 0.06 7.02
N PHE A 289 -22.97 0.79 6.58
CA PHE A 289 -23.11 1.83 5.58
C PHE A 289 -23.58 1.30 4.22
N VAL A 290 -22.87 0.34 3.62
CA VAL A 290 -23.23 -0.17 2.28
C VAL A 290 -24.59 -0.87 2.24
N ASN A 291 -25.09 -1.32 3.40
CA ASN A 291 -26.37 -1.96 3.54
C ASN A 291 -27.49 -1.01 4.02
N SER A 292 -27.23 0.29 4.12
CA SER A 292 -28.21 1.27 4.64
C SER A 292 -29.08 1.89 3.53
N HIS A 293 -30.21 2.47 3.90
CA HIS A 293 -31.06 3.21 2.94
C HIS A 293 -30.43 4.51 2.44
N LYS A 294 -29.58 5.17 3.24
CA LYS A 294 -28.88 6.40 2.84
C LYS A 294 -27.60 6.16 2.03
N ALA A 295 -27.12 4.92 1.92
CA ALA A 295 -25.84 4.56 1.30
C ALA A 295 -25.63 5.21 -0.08
N ALA A 296 -26.60 5.05 -0.99
CA ALA A 296 -26.50 5.55 -2.35
C ALA A 296 -26.45 7.09 -2.42
N ALA A 297 -27.27 7.78 -1.61
CA ALA A 297 -27.32 9.23 -1.59
C ALA A 297 -26.05 9.83 -0.99
N LEU A 298 -25.56 9.27 0.13
CA LEU A 298 -24.32 9.72 0.77
C LEU A 298 -23.09 9.39 -0.09
N ALA A 299 -23.07 8.23 -0.76
CA ALA A 299 -22.02 7.88 -1.71
C ALA A 299 -21.97 8.88 -2.89
N GLU A 300 -23.11 9.35 -3.40
CA GLU A 300 -23.14 10.35 -4.49
C GLU A 300 -22.61 11.73 -4.06
N LEU A 301 -22.74 12.09 -2.78
CA LEU A 301 -22.14 13.32 -2.24
C LEU A 301 -20.62 13.24 -2.18
N GLY A 302 -20.06 12.03 -2.00
CA GLY A 302 -18.62 11.81 -1.96
C GLY A 302 -17.97 12.23 -0.64
N THR A 303 -16.65 12.40 -0.65
CA THR A 303 -15.89 12.79 0.56
C THR A 303 -15.88 14.31 0.75
N SER A 304 -15.73 14.77 1.99
CA SER A 304 -15.74 16.21 2.33
C SER A 304 -14.37 16.79 2.68
N CYS A 305 -13.39 15.95 3.01
CA CYS A 305 -12.06 16.41 3.40
C CYS A 305 -11.14 16.55 2.16
N PRO A 306 -10.41 17.67 1.99
CA PRO A 306 -9.46 17.89 0.89
C PRO A 306 -8.47 16.74 0.67
N ASP A 307 -7.96 16.15 1.76
CA ASP A 307 -6.97 15.07 1.72
C ASP A 307 -7.51 13.79 1.06
N HIS A 308 -8.83 13.61 1.05
CA HIS A 308 -9.46 12.40 0.53
C HIS A 308 -9.51 12.40 -1.00
N PHE A 309 -9.80 13.55 -1.63
CA PHE A 309 -10.04 13.62 -3.09
C PHE A 309 -8.87 13.11 -3.92
N LEU A 310 -7.62 13.32 -3.48
CA LEU A 310 -6.44 12.84 -4.19
C LEU A 310 -6.37 11.31 -4.31
N ARG A 311 -7.05 10.58 -3.42
CA ARG A 311 -7.03 9.11 -3.37
C ARG A 311 -8.39 8.48 -3.68
N THR A 312 -9.46 9.02 -3.12
CA THR A 312 -10.83 8.48 -3.25
C THR A 312 -11.58 9.05 -4.45
N LYS A 313 -10.99 10.03 -5.16
CA LYS A 313 -11.67 10.86 -6.17
C LYS A 313 -12.87 11.60 -5.57
N ILE A 314 -13.66 12.24 -6.44
CA ILE A 314 -14.83 13.02 -6.05
C ILE A 314 -15.94 12.18 -5.39
N LYS A 315 -16.13 10.92 -5.82
CA LYS A 315 -17.13 9.99 -5.27
C LYS A 315 -16.74 8.53 -5.54
N PRO A 316 -17.18 7.55 -4.72
CA PRO A 316 -17.07 6.13 -5.03
C PRO A 316 -18.06 5.71 -6.13
N LEU A 317 -17.95 4.46 -6.59
CA LEU A 317 -19.03 3.78 -7.30
C LEU A 317 -19.82 2.92 -6.31
N TYR A 318 -21.07 3.31 -6.02
CA TYR A 318 -22.01 2.46 -5.30
C TYR A 318 -22.81 1.61 -6.29
N VAL A 319 -22.83 0.29 -6.09
CA VAL A 319 -23.62 -0.63 -6.92
C VAL A 319 -24.74 -1.21 -6.08
N ASP A 320 -25.97 -0.72 -6.30
CA ASP A 320 -27.15 -1.26 -5.64
C ASP A 320 -27.35 -2.71 -6.11
N TRP A 321 -27.02 -3.69 -5.28
CA TRP A 321 -27.18 -5.11 -5.54
C TRP A 321 -27.84 -5.74 -4.33
N ASN A 322 -28.88 -6.55 -4.56
CA ASN A 322 -29.58 -7.26 -3.50
C ASN A 322 -28.97 -8.67 -3.34
N PRO A 323 -28.12 -8.89 -2.33
CA PRO A 323 -27.45 -10.17 -2.12
C PRO A 323 -28.41 -11.35 -1.88
N ALA A 324 -29.65 -11.09 -1.45
CA ALA A 324 -30.61 -12.13 -1.10
C ALA A 324 -31.35 -12.72 -2.32
N THR A 325 -31.48 -11.96 -3.41
CA THR A 325 -32.33 -12.35 -4.55
C THR A 325 -31.62 -12.31 -5.90
N GLU A 326 -30.47 -11.65 -6.00
CA GLU A 326 -29.78 -11.42 -7.26
C GLU A 326 -28.49 -12.24 -7.35
N SER A 327 -28.20 -12.77 -8.54
CA SER A 327 -26.99 -13.57 -8.77
C SER A 327 -25.74 -12.71 -8.93
N LEU A 328 -24.57 -13.35 -8.86
CA LEU A 328 -23.29 -12.71 -9.14
C LEU A 328 -23.18 -12.20 -10.58
N GLU A 329 -23.84 -12.85 -11.55
CA GLU A 329 -23.89 -12.36 -12.93
C GLU A 329 -24.66 -11.03 -13.06
N VAL A 330 -25.72 -10.85 -12.26
CA VAL A 330 -26.40 -9.54 -12.16
C VAL A 330 -25.48 -8.49 -11.55
N LEU A 331 -24.71 -8.83 -10.52
CA LEU A 331 -23.72 -7.93 -9.93
C LEU A 331 -22.64 -7.54 -10.96
N LYS A 332 -22.07 -8.49 -11.70
CA LYS A 332 -21.08 -8.20 -12.77
C LYS A 332 -21.68 -7.29 -13.86
N ALA A 333 -22.91 -7.54 -14.29
CA ALA A 333 -23.59 -6.68 -15.26
C ALA A 333 -23.80 -5.24 -14.76
N ARG A 334 -24.24 -5.07 -13.50
CA ARG A 334 -24.41 -3.75 -12.88
C ARG A 334 -23.07 -3.04 -12.67
N LEU A 335 -22.02 -3.77 -12.28
CA LEU A 335 -20.66 -3.22 -12.18
C LEU A 335 -20.17 -2.73 -13.54
N ALA A 336 -20.33 -3.51 -14.61
CA ALA A 336 -19.92 -3.10 -15.95
C ALA A 336 -20.64 -1.81 -16.41
N GLN A 337 -21.96 -1.73 -16.20
CA GLN A 337 -22.74 -0.53 -16.47
C GLN A 337 -22.30 0.65 -15.58
N GLY A 338 -22.13 0.41 -14.28
CA GLY A 338 -21.71 1.41 -13.30
C GLY A 338 -20.33 1.98 -13.59
N LEU A 339 -19.38 1.14 -13.99
CA LEU A 339 -18.04 1.58 -14.42
C LEU A 339 -18.10 2.44 -15.68
N ALA A 340 -18.90 2.05 -16.67
CA ALA A 340 -19.09 2.85 -17.88
C ALA A 340 -19.70 4.23 -17.57
N GLN A 341 -20.73 4.26 -16.71
CA GLN A 341 -21.37 5.50 -16.27
C GLN A 341 -20.42 6.36 -15.44
N TYR A 342 -19.69 5.77 -14.48
CA TYR A 342 -18.73 6.49 -13.66
C TYR A 342 -17.65 7.18 -14.50
N ARG A 343 -17.10 6.48 -15.50
CA ARG A 343 -16.12 7.06 -16.44
C ARG A 343 -16.72 8.23 -17.24
N ALA A 344 -17.98 8.14 -17.63
CA ALA A 344 -18.68 9.21 -18.34
C ALA A 344 -18.93 10.42 -17.42
N ASP A 345 -19.42 10.18 -16.20
CA ASP A 345 -19.64 11.19 -15.16
C ASP A 345 -18.34 11.92 -14.81
N TYR A 346 -17.24 11.18 -14.64
CA TYR A 346 -15.95 11.76 -14.29
C TYR A 346 -15.38 12.63 -15.43
N ARG A 347 -15.56 12.22 -16.70
CA ARG A 347 -15.23 13.06 -17.87
C ARG A 347 -16.08 14.32 -17.91
N ALA A 348 -17.39 14.22 -17.68
CA ALA A 348 -18.29 15.37 -17.65
C ALA A 348 -17.94 16.32 -16.51
N TYR A 349 -17.62 15.78 -15.32
CA TYR A 349 -17.11 16.54 -14.18
C TYR A 349 -15.83 17.31 -14.54
N TYR A 350 -14.86 16.65 -15.17
CA TYR A 350 -13.63 17.29 -15.60
C TYR A 350 -13.87 18.42 -16.61
N GLU A 351 -14.65 18.17 -17.66
CA GLU A 351 -14.95 19.20 -18.67
C GLU A 351 -15.74 20.38 -18.12
N ALA A 352 -16.64 20.15 -17.16
CA ALA A 352 -17.47 21.21 -16.57
C ALA A 352 -16.69 22.14 -15.63
N HIS A 353 -15.58 21.69 -15.03
CA HIS A 353 -14.87 22.44 -13.98
C HIS A 353 -13.43 22.83 -14.35
N ARG A 354 -12.88 22.28 -15.45
CA ARG A 354 -11.52 22.62 -15.89
C ARG A 354 -11.40 24.09 -16.31
N ARG A 355 -10.21 24.62 -16.09
CA ARG A 355 -9.72 25.94 -16.52
C ARG A 355 -8.67 25.75 -17.63
N PRO A 356 -8.28 26.82 -18.34
CA PRO A 356 -7.28 26.73 -19.42
C PRO A 356 -5.92 26.15 -18.99
N ASP A 357 -5.55 26.29 -17.72
CA ASP A 357 -4.29 25.84 -17.10
C ASP A 357 -4.41 24.52 -16.33
N THR A 358 -5.59 23.87 -16.34
CA THR A 358 -5.82 22.61 -15.63
C THR A 358 -4.96 21.46 -16.19
N PRO A 359 -4.28 20.66 -15.35
CA PRO A 359 -3.54 19.46 -15.78
C PRO A 359 -4.43 18.44 -16.49
N PRO A 360 -3.87 17.57 -17.35
CA PRO A 360 -4.64 16.52 -18.02
C PRO A 360 -5.48 15.66 -17.07
N MET A 361 -6.64 15.22 -17.54
CA MET A 361 -7.53 14.37 -16.75
C MET A 361 -6.81 13.10 -16.28
N ARG A 362 -6.89 12.80 -14.98
CA ARG A 362 -6.44 11.53 -14.40
C ARG A 362 -7.32 10.37 -14.90
N GLY A 363 -6.87 9.12 -14.72
CA GLY A 363 -7.64 7.93 -15.08
C GLY A 363 -9.07 7.99 -14.53
N ALA A 364 -10.06 7.65 -15.35
CA ALA A 364 -11.48 7.89 -15.08
C ALA A 364 -12.17 6.76 -14.29
N ASP A 365 -11.42 5.76 -13.84
CA ASP A 365 -11.94 4.63 -13.06
C ASP A 365 -12.17 4.98 -11.58
N PRO A 366 -13.19 4.40 -10.92
CA PRO A 366 -13.38 4.58 -9.50
C PRO A 366 -12.25 3.92 -8.71
N THR A 367 -11.77 4.61 -7.66
CA THR A 367 -10.79 4.04 -6.72
C THR A 367 -11.46 3.37 -5.52
N VAL A 368 -12.76 3.61 -5.31
CA VAL A 368 -13.57 2.97 -4.27
C VAL A 368 -14.86 2.44 -4.89
N ILE A 369 -15.16 1.17 -4.64
CA ILE A 369 -16.40 0.52 -5.06
C ILE A 369 -17.10 -0.04 -3.82
N LEU A 370 -18.39 0.28 -3.68
CA LEU A 370 -19.22 -0.10 -2.54
C LEU A 370 -20.32 -1.05 -3.02
N ILE A 371 -20.43 -2.21 -2.36
CA ILE A 371 -21.36 -3.26 -2.76
C ILE A 371 -22.10 -3.76 -1.50
N PRO A 372 -23.45 -3.64 -1.45
CA PRO A 372 -24.23 -4.22 -0.37
C PRO A 372 -24.01 -5.72 -0.24
N GLY A 373 -24.18 -6.27 0.96
CA GLY A 373 -23.86 -7.66 1.26
C GLY A 373 -22.36 -7.95 1.41
N ILE A 374 -21.48 -7.21 0.72
CA ILE A 374 -20.04 -7.48 0.64
C ILE A 374 -19.21 -6.49 1.46
N GLY A 375 -19.32 -5.19 1.19
CA GLY A 375 -18.47 -4.16 1.80
C GLY A 375 -17.84 -3.22 0.77
N MET A 376 -16.59 -2.82 1.03
CA MET A 376 -15.85 -1.88 0.21
C MET A 376 -14.63 -2.54 -0.45
N ILE A 377 -14.40 -2.22 -1.72
CA ILE A 377 -13.18 -2.58 -2.45
C ILE A 377 -12.50 -1.28 -2.88
N ALA A 378 -11.31 -1.04 -2.37
CA ALA A 378 -10.46 0.09 -2.74
C ALA A 378 -9.33 -0.36 -3.67
N TRP A 379 -8.95 0.52 -4.60
CA TRP A 379 -7.96 0.25 -5.63
C TRP A 379 -6.84 1.29 -5.60
N GLY A 380 -5.60 0.85 -5.80
CA GLY A 380 -4.43 1.73 -5.84
C GLY A 380 -3.31 1.15 -6.69
N LYS A 381 -2.22 1.91 -6.87
CA LYS A 381 -1.04 1.43 -7.62
C LYS A 381 -0.21 0.40 -6.85
N THR A 382 -0.24 0.48 -5.52
CA THR A 382 0.44 -0.44 -4.59
C THR A 382 -0.54 -0.91 -3.54
N LYS A 383 -0.17 -1.94 -2.77
CA LYS A 383 -1.00 -2.37 -1.64
C LYS A 383 -1.20 -1.22 -0.65
N SER A 384 -0.12 -0.54 -0.29
CA SER A 384 -0.12 0.68 0.55
C SER A 384 -1.14 1.72 0.07
N GLU A 385 -1.14 2.10 -1.21
CA GLU A 385 -2.11 3.10 -1.72
C GLU A 385 -3.55 2.61 -1.68
N SER A 386 -3.82 1.35 -2.00
CA SER A 386 -5.18 0.79 -1.92
C SER A 386 -5.70 0.74 -0.47
N ARG A 387 -4.83 0.48 0.50
CA ARG A 387 -5.16 0.50 1.94
C ARG A 387 -5.42 1.91 2.45
N VAL A 388 -4.61 2.88 2.03
CA VAL A 388 -4.84 4.30 2.33
C VAL A 388 -6.16 4.77 1.73
N THR A 389 -6.48 4.34 0.50
CA THR A 389 -7.76 4.67 -0.16
C THR A 389 -8.94 4.07 0.61
N ALA A 390 -8.86 2.82 1.04
CA ALA A 390 -9.86 2.20 1.91
C ALA A 390 -9.99 2.92 3.26
N GLU A 391 -8.87 3.31 3.87
CA GLU A 391 -8.86 4.04 5.15
C GLU A 391 -9.55 5.39 5.02
N PHE A 392 -9.21 6.19 4.02
CA PHE A 392 -9.83 7.50 3.80
C PHE A 392 -11.35 7.38 3.61
N TYR A 393 -11.80 6.41 2.81
CA TYR A 393 -13.23 6.27 2.58
C TYR A 393 -13.96 5.65 3.78
N LYS A 394 -13.30 4.79 4.55
CA LYS A 394 -13.82 4.34 5.85
C LYS A 394 -14.01 5.53 6.81
N SER A 395 -13.02 6.42 6.91
CA SER A 395 -13.15 7.66 7.69
C SER A 395 -14.28 8.54 7.16
N ALA A 396 -14.46 8.64 5.84
CA ALA A 396 -15.56 9.39 5.25
C ALA A 396 -16.94 8.82 5.63
N ILE A 397 -17.09 7.48 5.66
CA ILE A 397 -18.31 6.82 6.14
C ILE A 397 -18.62 7.20 7.59
N GLU A 398 -17.61 7.22 8.47
CA GLU A 398 -17.80 7.60 9.87
C GLU A 398 -18.11 9.09 10.04
N VAL A 399 -17.50 9.96 9.22
CA VAL A 399 -17.82 11.39 9.16
C VAL A 399 -19.27 11.60 8.71
N MET A 400 -19.71 10.92 7.65
CA MET A 400 -21.09 11.01 7.16
C MET A 400 -22.06 10.57 8.25
N ARG A 401 -21.81 9.43 8.91
CA ARG A 401 -22.64 8.96 10.02
C ARG A 401 -22.66 9.94 11.19
N GLY A 402 -21.52 10.49 11.57
CA GLY A 402 -21.42 11.48 12.64
C GLY A 402 -22.18 12.76 12.30
N ALA A 403 -22.07 13.28 11.07
CA ALA A 403 -22.82 14.46 10.65
C ALA A 403 -24.32 14.18 10.62
N GLU A 404 -24.73 13.01 10.10
CA GLU A 404 -26.14 12.57 10.02
C GLU A 404 -26.76 12.26 11.39
N SER A 405 -25.96 12.07 12.45
CA SER A 405 -26.51 11.84 13.80
C SER A 405 -26.99 13.13 14.46
N VAL A 406 -26.38 14.27 14.13
CA VAL A 406 -26.68 15.57 14.76
C VAL A 406 -27.28 16.60 13.81
N SER A 407 -27.12 16.44 12.50
CA SER A 407 -27.61 17.34 11.45
C SER A 407 -27.65 16.60 10.10
N THR A 408 -27.41 17.31 8.99
CA THR A 408 -27.26 16.75 7.64
C THR A 408 -25.83 16.90 7.17
N TYR A 409 -25.28 15.83 6.59
CA TYR A 409 -23.96 15.83 5.95
C TYR A 409 -23.95 16.75 4.72
N THR A 410 -22.92 17.57 4.61
CA THR A 410 -22.68 18.46 3.48
C THR A 410 -21.30 18.20 2.90
N ALA A 411 -21.26 17.94 1.58
CA ALA A 411 -20.02 17.83 0.83
C ALA A 411 -19.56 19.22 0.35
N LEU A 412 -18.29 19.31 -0.03
CA LEU A 412 -17.74 20.52 -0.65
C LEU A 412 -18.40 20.77 -2.02
N PRO A 413 -18.56 22.04 -2.44
CA PRO A 413 -19.00 22.36 -3.79
C PRO A 413 -18.11 21.67 -4.84
N ARG A 414 -18.70 21.19 -5.94
CA ARG A 414 -17.97 20.40 -6.95
C ARG A 414 -16.76 21.14 -7.55
N GLN A 415 -16.87 22.46 -7.78
CA GLN A 415 -15.72 23.26 -8.23
C GLN A 415 -14.60 23.33 -7.19
N GLU A 416 -14.95 23.41 -5.89
CA GLU A 416 -13.94 23.42 -4.82
C GLU A 416 -13.19 22.10 -4.76
N ALA A 417 -13.92 20.98 -4.82
CA ALA A 417 -13.31 19.66 -4.87
C ALA A 417 -12.44 19.46 -6.12
N PHE A 418 -12.85 20.02 -7.27
CA PHE A 418 -12.08 19.98 -8.52
C PHE A 418 -10.77 20.75 -8.40
N ASP A 419 -10.83 21.98 -7.87
CA ASP A 419 -9.67 22.85 -7.67
C ASP A 419 -8.64 22.19 -6.73
N ILE A 420 -9.08 21.39 -5.75
CA ILE A 420 -8.21 20.59 -4.87
C ILE A 420 -7.61 19.40 -5.62
N GLU A 421 -8.43 18.61 -6.31
CA GLU A 421 -7.98 17.39 -6.98
C GLU A 421 -6.94 17.68 -8.07
N TYR A 422 -7.12 18.77 -8.81
CA TYR A 422 -6.28 19.20 -9.96
C TYR A 422 -5.34 20.36 -9.64
N TRP A 423 -5.04 20.59 -8.36
CA TRP A 423 -4.17 21.68 -7.95
C TRP A 423 -2.74 21.54 -8.52
N ALA A 424 -2.27 22.58 -9.20
CA ALA A 424 -0.98 22.59 -9.89
C ALA A 424 0.22 22.32 -8.94
N LEU A 425 0.15 22.77 -7.69
CA LEU A 425 1.19 22.51 -6.70
C LEU A 425 1.30 21.02 -6.34
N GLU A 426 0.17 20.31 -6.29
CA GLU A 426 0.16 18.87 -6.04
C GLU A 426 0.66 18.09 -7.26
N GLU A 427 0.28 18.52 -8.46
CA GLU A 427 0.79 17.97 -9.72
C GLU A 427 2.33 18.11 -9.83
N ALA A 428 2.88 19.24 -9.39
CA ALA A 428 4.32 19.45 -9.34
C ALA A 428 5.04 18.47 -8.40
N LYS A 429 4.39 18.02 -7.31
CA LYS A 429 4.92 16.98 -6.41
C LYS A 429 4.92 15.62 -7.10
N LEU A 430 3.82 15.25 -7.77
CA LEU A 430 3.71 13.99 -8.49
C LEU A 430 4.79 13.85 -9.59
N ARG A 431 5.11 14.95 -10.30
CA ARG A 431 6.17 14.97 -11.33
C ARG A 431 7.59 14.78 -10.78
N ARG A 432 7.82 15.05 -9.50
CA ARG A 432 9.12 14.87 -8.83
C ARG A 432 9.31 13.45 -8.28
N MET A 433 8.27 12.62 -8.27
CA MET A 433 8.39 11.24 -7.83
C MET A 433 9.26 10.42 -8.81
N PRO A 434 10.05 9.45 -8.31
CA PRO A 434 10.79 8.56 -9.19
C PRO A 434 9.82 7.77 -10.09
N PRO A 435 10.26 7.37 -11.30
CA PRO A 435 9.46 6.55 -12.19
C PRO A 435 9.08 5.21 -11.53
N GLU A 436 7.93 4.66 -11.93
CA GLU A 436 7.50 3.34 -11.45
C GLU A 436 8.51 2.26 -11.84
N LYS A 437 8.75 1.34 -10.90
CA LYS A 437 9.60 0.17 -11.11
C LYS A 437 8.95 -0.81 -12.09
N GLU A 438 9.73 -1.73 -12.65
CA GLU A 438 9.31 -2.52 -13.81
C GLU A 438 8.13 -3.47 -13.55
N LEU A 439 8.02 -4.01 -12.33
CA LEU A 439 6.89 -4.86 -11.91
C LEU A 439 5.93 -4.14 -10.96
N ALA A 440 5.99 -2.81 -10.89
CA ALA A 440 5.00 -2.03 -10.15
C ALA A 440 3.59 -2.40 -10.59
N ARG A 441 2.68 -2.61 -9.63
CA ARG A 441 1.27 -3.00 -9.83
C ARG A 441 1.05 -4.45 -10.27
N HIS A 442 2.09 -5.28 -10.35
CA HIS A 442 1.96 -6.69 -10.67
C HIS A 442 1.81 -7.56 -9.43
N ILE A 443 0.95 -8.57 -9.51
CA ILE A 443 0.73 -9.58 -8.47
C ILE A 443 1.44 -10.87 -8.89
N VAL A 444 2.38 -11.34 -8.09
CA VAL A 444 3.19 -12.53 -8.40
C VAL A 444 3.09 -13.58 -7.31
N ALA A 445 2.73 -14.81 -7.66
CA ALA A 445 2.85 -15.95 -6.76
C ALA A 445 4.15 -16.71 -7.03
N VAL A 446 4.88 -17.06 -5.96
CA VAL A 446 6.12 -17.84 -6.04
C VAL A 446 5.94 -19.11 -5.21
N ILE A 447 5.84 -20.26 -5.88
CA ILE A 447 5.73 -21.60 -5.26
C ILE A 447 7.13 -22.15 -4.98
N GLY A 448 7.37 -22.59 -3.74
CA GLY A 448 8.70 -22.98 -3.25
C GLY A 448 9.50 -21.79 -2.72
N ALA A 449 8.82 -20.74 -2.25
CA ALA A 449 9.43 -19.49 -1.79
C ALA A 449 9.98 -19.55 -0.36
N GLY A 450 9.83 -20.67 0.35
CA GLY A 450 10.29 -20.80 1.73
C GLY A 450 11.80 -20.78 1.87
N SER A 451 12.57 -21.06 0.81
CA SER A 451 14.04 -21.08 0.84
C SER A 451 14.68 -20.92 -0.56
N GLY A 452 16.02 -20.85 -0.60
CA GLY A 452 16.81 -20.95 -1.84
C GLY A 452 16.35 -20.01 -2.97
N ILE A 453 16.22 -20.57 -4.18
CA ILE A 453 15.89 -19.79 -5.39
C ILE A 453 14.55 -19.08 -5.25
N GLY A 454 13.53 -19.76 -4.72
CA GLY A 454 12.20 -19.16 -4.57
C GLY A 454 12.19 -17.96 -3.63
N ARG A 455 12.88 -18.07 -2.48
CA ARG A 455 13.05 -16.94 -1.55
C ARG A 455 13.74 -15.76 -2.23
N ARG A 456 14.85 -16.02 -2.94
CA ARG A 456 15.61 -14.96 -3.61
C ARG A 456 14.86 -14.31 -4.77
N VAL A 457 14.07 -15.10 -5.51
CA VAL A 457 13.14 -14.57 -6.52
C VAL A 457 12.12 -13.65 -5.87
N ALA A 458 11.47 -14.07 -4.77
CA ALA A 458 10.49 -13.23 -4.09
C ALA A 458 11.09 -11.86 -3.70
N GLU A 459 12.27 -11.85 -3.07
CA GLU A 459 12.99 -10.62 -2.72
C GLU A 459 13.28 -9.75 -3.95
N ARG A 460 13.81 -10.36 -5.03
CA ARG A 460 14.15 -9.68 -6.28
C ARG A 460 12.92 -9.06 -6.97
N LEU A 461 11.73 -9.66 -6.84
CA LEU A 461 10.49 -9.15 -7.44
C LEU A 461 9.89 -7.99 -6.64
N VAL A 462 9.93 -8.07 -5.30
CA VAL A 462 9.52 -6.97 -4.42
C VAL A 462 10.41 -5.74 -4.64
N GLN A 463 11.71 -5.95 -4.83
CA GLN A 463 12.65 -4.89 -5.20
C GLN A 463 12.28 -4.17 -6.50
N GLU A 464 11.47 -4.79 -7.38
CA GLU A 464 10.93 -4.20 -8.62
C GLU A 464 9.48 -3.70 -8.50
N GLY A 465 8.96 -3.62 -7.27
CA GLY A 465 7.64 -3.06 -6.97
C GLY A 465 6.47 -4.03 -7.16
N ALA A 466 6.73 -5.32 -7.36
CA ALA A 466 5.66 -6.32 -7.37
C ALA A 466 5.08 -6.53 -5.95
N VAL A 467 3.81 -6.88 -5.87
CA VAL A 467 3.27 -7.54 -4.67
C VAL A 467 3.42 -9.06 -4.83
N VAL A 468 3.87 -9.74 -3.77
CA VAL A 468 4.30 -11.13 -3.84
C VAL A 468 3.54 -12.01 -2.85
N ALA A 469 3.07 -13.16 -3.33
CA ALA A 469 2.64 -14.27 -2.49
C ALA A 469 3.75 -15.32 -2.46
N ALA A 470 4.46 -15.42 -1.33
CA ALA A 470 5.43 -16.46 -1.08
C ALA A 470 4.68 -17.72 -0.61
N ILE A 471 4.66 -18.76 -1.42
CA ILE A 471 3.91 -19.99 -1.15
C ILE A 471 4.91 -21.14 -1.01
N ASP A 472 4.78 -21.95 0.04
CA ASP A 472 5.63 -23.11 0.26
C ASP A 472 4.87 -24.26 0.95
N LEU A 473 5.39 -25.47 0.88
CA LEU A 473 4.89 -26.60 1.67
C LEU A 473 5.10 -26.33 3.17
N ASN A 474 6.19 -25.66 3.53
CA ASN A 474 6.43 -25.20 4.89
C ASN A 474 5.92 -23.76 5.06
N GLY A 475 4.70 -23.63 5.60
CA GLY A 475 4.06 -22.34 5.85
C GLY A 475 4.88 -21.40 6.73
N ALA A 476 5.59 -21.93 7.73
CA ALA A 476 6.43 -21.12 8.61
C ALA A 476 7.62 -20.50 7.85
N ALA A 477 8.25 -21.25 6.95
CA ALA A 477 9.34 -20.74 6.11
C ALA A 477 8.88 -19.70 5.09
N ALA A 478 7.67 -19.88 4.53
CA ALA A 478 7.04 -18.87 3.68
C ALA A 478 6.72 -17.58 4.44
N GLN A 479 6.20 -17.70 5.67
CA GLN A 479 5.91 -16.55 6.53
C GLN A 479 7.19 -15.82 6.99
N GLU A 480 8.26 -16.56 7.33
CA GLU A 480 9.57 -15.97 7.63
C GLU A 480 10.09 -15.15 6.45
N THR A 481 9.97 -15.69 5.24
CA THR A 481 10.35 -15.02 3.99
C THR A 481 9.57 -13.70 3.81
N ALA A 482 8.24 -13.73 3.98
CA ALA A 482 7.41 -12.53 3.92
C ALA A 482 7.79 -11.50 4.99
N ASN A 483 7.96 -11.92 6.25
CA ASN A 483 8.31 -11.03 7.36
C ASN A 483 9.66 -10.34 7.16
N ARG A 484 10.66 -11.05 6.61
CA ARG A 484 11.98 -10.48 6.31
C ARG A 484 11.87 -9.34 5.30
N MET A 485 11.11 -9.55 4.22
CA MET A 485 10.88 -8.51 3.21
C MET A 485 10.10 -7.32 3.78
N LEU A 486 9.05 -7.57 4.57
CA LEU A 486 8.27 -6.51 5.21
C LEU A 486 9.09 -5.72 6.25
N HIS A 487 10.06 -6.35 6.90
CA HIS A 487 10.99 -5.65 7.79
C HIS A 487 11.95 -4.75 7.01
N GLN A 488 12.38 -5.16 5.81
CA GLN A 488 13.31 -4.40 4.97
C GLN A 488 12.64 -3.25 4.22
N GLU A 489 11.49 -3.52 3.59
CA GLU A 489 10.77 -2.56 2.74
C GLU A 489 9.71 -1.76 3.51
N GLY A 490 9.32 -2.25 4.70
CA GLY A 490 8.21 -1.73 5.49
C GLY A 490 6.85 -2.34 5.12
N MET A 491 5.88 -2.23 6.03
CA MET A 491 4.48 -2.64 5.80
C MET A 491 3.71 -1.73 4.83
N GLY A 492 4.34 -0.66 4.36
CA GLY A 492 3.66 0.47 3.74
C GLY A 492 2.88 1.32 4.75
N ILE A 493 2.11 2.27 4.23
CA ILE A 493 1.22 3.15 5.00
C ILE A 493 -0.24 2.72 4.80
N GLY A 494 -1.13 3.27 5.63
CA GLY A 494 -2.52 2.84 5.72
C GLY A 494 -2.70 1.62 6.63
N VAL A 495 -3.84 1.53 7.30
CA VAL A 495 -4.19 0.44 8.24
C VAL A 495 -5.47 -0.31 7.89
N ALA A 496 -6.24 0.17 6.90
CA ALA A 496 -7.45 -0.52 6.45
C ALA A 496 -7.16 -1.83 5.70
N GLY A 497 -8.20 -2.66 5.63
CA GLY A 497 -8.18 -4.03 5.13
C GLY A 497 -8.81 -4.99 6.14
N SER A 498 -9.56 -5.97 5.65
CA SER A 498 -10.13 -7.05 6.48
C SER A 498 -9.52 -8.40 6.14
N GLY A 499 -9.35 -9.26 7.16
CA GLY A 499 -8.72 -10.56 7.00
C GLY A 499 -7.33 -10.44 6.36
N ILE A 500 -7.06 -11.30 5.37
CA ILE A 500 -5.76 -11.29 4.66
C ILE A 500 -5.51 -10.00 3.87
N SER A 501 -6.54 -9.22 3.54
CA SER A 501 -6.38 -7.96 2.81
C SER A 501 -5.72 -6.85 3.66
N ALA A 502 -5.53 -7.04 4.97
CA ALA A 502 -4.78 -6.11 5.81
C ALA A 502 -3.24 -6.23 5.67
N CYS A 503 -2.75 -7.00 4.70
CA CYS A 503 -1.33 -7.27 4.48
C CYS A 503 -0.55 -6.09 3.85
N GLY A 504 0.79 -6.20 3.86
CA GLY A 504 1.69 -5.35 3.08
C GLY A 504 1.87 -5.88 1.65
N ASP A 505 2.97 -5.52 0.99
CA ASP A 505 3.27 -5.97 -0.38
C ASP A 505 3.65 -7.47 -0.47
N VAL A 506 3.81 -8.17 0.66
CA VAL A 506 4.16 -9.59 0.70
C VAL A 506 3.30 -10.36 1.70
N ILE A 507 2.86 -11.56 1.31
CA ILE A 507 2.23 -12.55 2.20
C ILE A 507 2.95 -13.91 2.12
N GLY A 508 3.01 -14.63 3.24
CA GLY A 508 3.45 -16.02 3.29
C GLY A 508 2.26 -16.96 3.39
N LEU A 509 2.23 -18.02 2.58
CA LEU A 509 1.14 -18.99 2.53
C LEU A 509 1.66 -20.42 2.51
N GLU A 510 0.91 -21.33 3.13
CA GLU A 510 1.16 -22.76 3.06
C GLU A 510 0.35 -23.40 1.92
N ALA A 511 1.01 -24.17 1.06
CA ALA A 511 0.34 -25.06 0.13
C ALA A 511 1.25 -26.20 -0.34
N ASP A 512 0.74 -27.43 -0.29
CA ASP A 512 1.29 -28.53 -1.06
C ASP A 512 0.83 -28.41 -2.52
N MET A 513 1.75 -28.07 -3.42
CA MET A 513 1.43 -27.91 -4.84
C MET A 513 0.95 -29.19 -5.54
N THR A 514 1.15 -30.36 -4.93
CA THR A 514 0.62 -31.64 -5.42
C THR A 514 -0.85 -31.85 -5.06
N ARG A 515 -1.42 -30.99 -4.21
CA ARG A 515 -2.81 -31.03 -3.73
C ARG A 515 -3.59 -29.86 -4.33
N ARG A 516 -4.38 -30.15 -5.36
CA ARG A 516 -5.18 -29.15 -6.10
C ARG A 516 -6.02 -28.23 -5.22
N GLU A 517 -6.66 -28.77 -4.19
CA GLU A 517 -7.47 -27.97 -3.27
C GLU A 517 -6.62 -27.00 -2.44
N ALA A 518 -5.43 -27.42 -1.98
CA ALA A 518 -4.52 -26.56 -1.23
C ALA A 518 -4.02 -25.39 -2.11
N VAL A 519 -3.69 -25.68 -3.38
CA VAL A 519 -3.33 -24.65 -4.38
C VAL A 519 -4.48 -23.67 -4.57
N ARG A 520 -5.71 -24.16 -4.77
CA ARG A 520 -6.89 -23.32 -4.96
C ARG A 520 -7.12 -22.39 -3.77
N GLN A 521 -7.00 -22.90 -2.55
CA GLN A 521 -7.15 -22.11 -1.33
C GLN A 521 -6.06 -21.04 -1.20
N ALA A 522 -4.80 -21.39 -1.47
CA ALA A 522 -3.71 -20.41 -1.46
C ALA A 522 -3.93 -19.31 -2.50
N LEU A 523 -4.34 -19.64 -3.74
CA LEU A 523 -4.63 -18.65 -4.77
C LEU A 523 -5.86 -17.80 -4.44
N ALA A 524 -6.89 -18.35 -3.80
CA ALA A 524 -8.03 -17.59 -3.29
C ALA A 524 -7.59 -16.53 -2.26
N LEU A 525 -6.64 -16.87 -1.38
CA LEU A 525 -6.05 -15.94 -0.43
C LEU A 525 -5.24 -14.82 -1.13
N VAL A 526 -4.53 -15.13 -2.23
CA VAL A 526 -3.88 -14.10 -3.07
C VAL A 526 -4.90 -13.15 -3.68
N ILE A 527 -6.03 -13.67 -4.18
CA ILE A 527 -7.12 -12.85 -4.73
C ILE A 527 -7.70 -11.93 -3.65
N LEU A 528 -8.00 -12.45 -2.46
CA LEU A 528 -8.53 -11.64 -1.37
C LEU A 528 -7.51 -10.58 -0.88
N ALA A 529 -6.21 -10.89 -0.93
CA ALA A 529 -5.15 -9.98 -0.54
C ALA A 529 -4.93 -8.84 -1.55
N TYR A 530 -4.94 -9.13 -2.85
CA TYR A 530 -4.45 -8.20 -3.88
C TYR A 530 -5.38 -7.98 -5.07
N GLY A 531 -6.43 -8.79 -5.22
CA GLY A 531 -7.47 -8.66 -6.25
C GLY A 531 -7.26 -9.49 -7.52
N GLY A 532 -6.19 -10.30 -7.64
CA GLY A 532 -5.94 -11.11 -8.84
C GLY A 532 -4.57 -11.80 -8.84
N LEU A 533 -4.08 -12.20 -10.03
CA LEU A 533 -2.77 -12.83 -10.22
C LEU A 533 -2.23 -12.53 -11.63
N ASP A 534 -1.07 -11.88 -11.77
CA ASP A 534 -0.47 -11.59 -13.08
C ASP A 534 0.58 -12.63 -13.48
N HIS A 535 1.41 -13.03 -12.52
CA HIS A 535 2.55 -13.90 -12.77
C HIS A 535 2.65 -15.03 -11.77
N LEU A 536 3.21 -16.15 -12.23
CA LEU A 536 3.44 -17.33 -11.41
C LEU A 536 4.87 -17.82 -11.63
N VAL A 537 5.58 -18.09 -10.54
CA VAL A 537 6.90 -18.72 -10.56
C VAL A 537 6.82 -20.01 -9.77
N ILE A 538 7.30 -21.12 -10.33
CA ILE A 538 7.34 -22.42 -9.66
C ILE A 538 8.80 -22.84 -9.52
N THR A 539 9.36 -22.65 -8.33
CA THR A 539 10.74 -23.05 -8.01
C THR A 539 10.82 -24.36 -7.23
N ALA A 540 9.70 -24.80 -6.64
CA ALA A 540 9.60 -26.05 -5.91
C ALA A 540 10.01 -27.26 -6.79
N GLY A 541 10.82 -28.14 -6.21
CA GLY A 541 11.27 -29.37 -6.87
C GLY A 541 11.87 -30.35 -5.88
N LEU A 542 11.82 -31.63 -6.21
CA LEU A 542 12.25 -32.73 -5.37
C LEU A 542 13.33 -33.54 -6.08
N TYR A 543 14.47 -33.72 -5.41
CA TYR A 543 15.50 -34.69 -5.77
C TYR A 543 15.61 -35.71 -4.64
N ILE A 544 15.36 -36.98 -4.94
CA ILE A 544 15.60 -38.08 -4.00
C ILE A 544 16.82 -38.86 -4.49
N PRO A 545 17.90 -38.95 -3.69
CA PRO A 545 19.05 -39.78 -4.05
C PRO A 545 18.66 -41.27 -4.06
N PRO A 546 19.19 -42.07 -5.00
CA PRO A 546 18.99 -43.51 -4.98
C PRO A 546 19.65 -44.12 -3.73
N PRO A 547 19.15 -45.26 -3.23
CA PRO A 547 19.82 -46.03 -2.19
C PRO A 547 21.21 -46.54 -2.69
N PRO A 548 22.07 -47.03 -1.78
CA PRO A 548 23.42 -47.48 -2.11
C PRO A 548 23.50 -48.61 -3.15
N ASP A 549 22.47 -49.44 -3.25
CA ASP A 549 22.33 -50.52 -4.23
C ASP A 549 21.94 -50.03 -5.64
N GLY A 550 21.55 -48.76 -5.77
CA GLY A 550 21.17 -48.13 -7.03
C GLY A 550 19.73 -48.39 -7.48
N GLU A 551 18.95 -49.21 -6.75
CA GLU A 551 17.57 -49.52 -7.09
C GLU A 551 16.64 -48.38 -6.67
N ILE A 552 15.86 -47.82 -7.60
CA ILE A 552 14.91 -46.74 -7.29
C ILE A 552 13.54 -47.39 -7.03
N PRO A 553 13.02 -47.35 -5.78
CA PRO A 553 11.67 -47.84 -5.50
C PRO A 553 10.62 -47.04 -6.28
N ASP A 554 9.59 -47.73 -6.78
CA ASP A 554 8.47 -47.12 -7.52
C ASP A 554 7.87 -45.92 -6.79
N ALA A 555 7.67 -46.01 -5.46
CA ALA A 555 7.13 -44.91 -4.68
C ALA A 555 8.01 -43.64 -4.72
N ARG A 556 9.35 -43.78 -4.73
CA ARG A 556 10.28 -42.63 -4.84
C ARG A 556 10.29 -42.05 -6.26
N TRP A 557 10.12 -42.90 -7.26
CA TRP A 557 9.92 -42.48 -8.64
C TRP A 557 8.64 -41.64 -8.77
N ASP A 558 7.52 -42.16 -8.27
CA ASP A 558 6.22 -41.51 -8.29
C ASP A 558 6.23 -40.18 -7.54
N ASP A 559 6.84 -40.12 -6.36
CA ASP A 559 6.99 -38.87 -5.60
C ASP A 559 7.76 -37.81 -6.39
N THR A 560 8.82 -38.21 -7.10
CA THR A 560 9.63 -37.30 -7.92
C THR A 560 8.80 -36.73 -9.07
N PHE A 561 8.02 -37.55 -9.79
CA PHE A 561 7.15 -37.08 -10.87
C PHE A 561 5.97 -36.25 -10.36
N ARG A 562 5.37 -36.67 -9.24
CA ARG A 562 4.26 -35.97 -8.59
C ARG A 562 4.65 -34.54 -8.25
N VAL A 563 5.85 -34.33 -7.71
CA VAL A 563 6.34 -32.98 -7.38
C VAL A 563 6.85 -32.25 -8.63
N ASN A 564 7.74 -32.84 -9.43
CA ASN A 564 8.44 -32.09 -10.49
C ASN A 564 7.63 -31.87 -11.77
N VAL A 565 6.53 -32.62 -11.97
CA VAL A 565 5.73 -32.56 -13.20
C VAL A 565 4.26 -32.29 -12.87
N THR A 566 3.63 -33.14 -12.05
CA THR A 566 2.19 -33.01 -11.74
C THR A 566 1.90 -31.74 -10.92
N GLY A 567 2.76 -31.40 -9.96
CA GLY A 567 2.65 -30.17 -9.17
C GLY A 567 2.59 -28.91 -10.05
N PRO A 568 3.60 -28.62 -10.90
CA PRO A 568 3.56 -27.49 -11.82
C PRO A 568 2.31 -27.43 -12.70
N PHE A 569 1.84 -28.58 -13.20
CA PHE A 569 0.59 -28.66 -13.96
C PHE A 569 -0.63 -28.24 -13.13
N ILE A 570 -0.78 -28.76 -11.90
CA ILE A 570 -1.90 -28.42 -11.02
C ILE A 570 -1.94 -26.92 -10.73
N VAL A 571 -0.78 -26.32 -10.40
CA VAL A 571 -0.71 -24.88 -10.10
C VAL A 571 -1.07 -24.05 -11.32
N ALA A 572 -0.51 -24.39 -12.48
CA ALA A 572 -0.79 -23.74 -13.75
C ALA A 572 -2.29 -23.81 -14.12
N ASP A 573 -2.92 -24.96 -13.93
CA ASP A 573 -4.32 -25.20 -14.27
C ASP A 573 -5.29 -24.47 -13.33
N GLU A 574 -5.01 -24.38 -12.03
CA GLU A 574 -5.80 -23.56 -11.11
C GLU A 574 -5.63 -22.05 -11.38
N ALA A 575 -4.41 -21.60 -11.70
CA ALA A 575 -4.13 -20.19 -12.05
C ALA A 575 -4.82 -19.74 -13.35
N ARG A 576 -5.03 -20.67 -14.30
CA ARG A 576 -5.70 -20.42 -15.59
C ARG A 576 -7.03 -19.69 -15.43
N ARG A 577 -7.87 -20.11 -14.49
CA ARG A 577 -9.21 -19.52 -14.27
C ARG A 577 -9.12 -18.06 -13.86
N ILE A 578 -8.11 -17.71 -13.06
CA ILE A 578 -7.87 -16.34 -12.60
C ILE A 578 -7.43 -15.47 -13.78
N TRP A 579 -6.50 -15.97 -14.58
CA TRP A 579 -6.03 -15.30 -15.80
C TRP A 579 -7.16 -15.06 -16.81
N GLU A 580 -7.98 -16.07 -17.08
CA GLU A 580 -9.13 -15.95 -17.97
C GLU A 580 -10.17 -14.96 -17.45
N ALA A 581 -10.46 -14.97 -16.14
CA ALA A 581 -11.41 -14.04 -15.54
C ALA A 581 -10.93 -12.58 -15.62
N GLN A 582 -9.63 -12.31 -15.37
CA GLN A 582 -9.08 -10.95 -15.44
C GLN A 582 -8.85 -10.47 -16.87
N GLY A 583 -8.57 -11.37 -17.82
CA GLY A 583 -8.27 -11.01 -19.22
C GLY A 583 -7.00 -10.17 -19.41
N LEU A 584 -6.07 -10.21 -18.44
CA LEU A 584 -4.82 -9.46 -18.45
C LEU A 584 -3.64 -10.36 -18.79
N PRO A 585 -2.69 -9.90 -19.62
CA PRO A 585 -1.54 -10.70 -20.01
C PRO A 585 -0.61 -10.97 -18.82
N GLY A 586 -0.01 -12.15 -18.81
CA GLY A 586 0.79 -12.66 -17.70
C GLY A 586 1.98 -13.52 -18.13
N SER A 587 2.64 -14.13 -17.15
CA SER A 587 3.79 -15.01 -17.39
C SER A 587 3.90 -16.09 -16.31
N LEU A 588 4.15 -17.32 -16.74
CA LEU A 588 4.49 -18.46 -15.91
C LEU A 588 5.96 -18.85 -16.16
N VAL A 589 6.75 -18.93 -15.09
CA VAL A 589 8.13 -19.41 -15.15
C VAL A 589 8.30 -20.64 -14.27
N ILE A 590 8.75 -21.75 -14.85
CA ILE A 590 9.00 -23.00 -14.14
C ILE A 590 10.50 -23.23 -14.00
N THR A 591 10.98 -23.53 -12.79
CA THR A 591 12.36 -23.94 -12.57
C THR A 591 12.55 -25.42 -12.90
N THR A 592 13.26 -25.66 -14.00
CA THR A 592 13.60 -27.00 -14.51
C THR A 592 14.99 -27.39 -14.01
N SER A 593 15.89 -27.88 -14.87
CA SER A 593 17.29 -28.15 -14.55
C SER A 593 18.08 -28.44 -15.83
N VAL A 594 19.38 -28.15 -15.83
CA VAL A 594 20.28 -28.68 -16.88
C VAL A 594 20.25 -30.21 -16.97
N ASN A 595 19.90 -30.89 -15.88
CA ASN A 595 19.73 -32.34 -15.85
C ASN A 595 18.59 -32.86 -16.77
N ALA A 596 17.72 -31.97 -17.23
CA ALA A 596 16.71 -32.30 -18.23
C ALA A 596 17.33 -32.69 -19.59
N VAL A 597 18.58 -32.30 -19.85
CA VAL A 597 19.32 -32.60 -21.09
C VAL A 597 20.68 -33.24 -20.84
N VAL A 598 21.25 -33.06 -19.64
CA VAL A 598 22.51 -33.70 -19.23
C VAL A 598 22.23 -34.80 -18.20
N PRO A 599 22.25 -36.08 -18.58
CA PRO A 599 22.04 -37.17 -17.63
C PRO A 599 23.20 -37.28 -16.63
N LYS A 600 22.90 -37.64 -15.37
CA LYS A 600 23.91 -37.93 -14.36
C LYS A 600 23.68 -39.28 -13.68
N VAL A 601 24.78 -39.94 -13.32
CA VAL A 601 24.73 -41.20 -12.58
C VAL A 601 24.14 -40.94 -11.20
N GLY A 602 23.04 -41.63 -10.88
CA GLY A 602 22.32 -41.52 -9.62
C GLY A 602 21.26 -40.43 -9.56
N SER A 603 20.73 -40.00 -10.70
CA SER A 603 19.62 -39.02 -10.77
C SER A 603 18.54 -39.40 -11.78
N MET A 604 18.43 -40.66 -12.18
CA MET A 604 17.52 -41.12 -13.24
C MET A 604 16.10 -40.56 -13.12
N ALA A 605 15.40 -40.79 -11.99
CA ALA A 605 14.04 -40.28 -11.79
C ALA A 605 13.96 -38.74 -11.88
N TYR A 606 14.93 -38.05 -11.30
CA TYR A 606 15.00 -36.58 -11.33
C TYR A 606 15.23 -36.04 -12.74
N ASP A 607 16.22 -36.58 -13.46
CA ASP A 607 16.61 -36.16 -14.81
C ASP A 607 15.43 -36.37 -15.77
N THR A 608 14.79 -37.55 -15.73
CA THR A 608 13.59 -37.83 -16.52
C THR A 608 12.44 -36.90 -16.16
N SER A 609 12.19 -36.65 -14.86
CA SER A 609 11.12 -35.73 -14.45
C SER A 609 11.38 -34.28 -14.91
N LYS A 610 12.63 -33.81 -14.93
CA LYS A 610 12.99 -32.47 -15.41
C LYS A 610 12.95 -32.38 -16.94
N ALA A 611 13.26 -33.45 -17.66
CA ALA A 611 12.99 -33.55 -19.10
C ALA A 611 11.49 -33.46 -19.41
N ALA A 612 10.65 -34.16 -18.63
CA ALA A 612 9.20 -34.06 -18.73
C ALA A 612 8.71 -32.63 -18.41
N ALA A 613 9.26 -31.97 -17.37
CA ALA A 613 8.95 -30.59 -17.05
C ALA A 613 9.32 -29.61 -18.19
N ASN A 614 10.46 -29.82 -18.88
CA ASN A 614 10.82 -29.04 -20.06
C ASN A 614 9.78 -29.19 -21.20
N HIS A 615 9.21 -30.38 -21.37
CA HIS A 615 8.16 -30.57 -22.36
C HIS A 615 6.83 -29.96 -21.90
N LEU A 616 6.48 -30.10 -20.62
CA LEU A 616 5.30 -29.47 -20.01
C LEU A 616 5.29 -27.94 -20.22
N VAL A 617 6.44 -27.26 -20.12
CA VAL A 617 6.56 -25.81 -20.41
C VAL A 617 6.06 -25.47 -21.81
N ARG A 618 6.35 -26.31 -22.82
CA ARG A 618 5.93 -26.10 -24.21
C ARG A 618 4.43 -26.35 -24.37
N GLU A 619 3.92 -27.41 -23.77
CA GLU A 619 2.48 -27.72 -23.77
C GLU A 619 1.67 -26.62 -23.09
N LEU A 620 2.11 -26.13 -21.94
CA LEU A 620 1.47 -25.01 -21.24
C LEU A 620 1.58 -23.69 -22.03
N ALA A 621 2.69 -23.45 -22.73
CA ALA A 621 2.84 -22.28 -23.60
C ALA A 621 1.80 -22.29 -24.74
N LEU A 622 1.52 -23.46 -25.33
CA LEU A 622 0.48 -23.62 -26.34
C LEU A 622 -0.91 -23.46 -25.73
N ALA A 623 -1.14 -24.08 -24.56
CA ALA A 623 -2.46 -24.11 -23.92
C ALA A 623 -2.93 -22.73 -23.41
N PHE A 624 -2.01 -21.87 -22.98
CA PHE A 624 -2.35 -20.58 -22.37
C PHE A 624 -2.08 -19.36 -23.27
N ALA A 625 -1.51 -19.57 -24.45
CA ALA A 625 -1.43 -18.53 -25.46
C ALA A 625 -2.85 -18.12 -25.94
N PRO A 626 -3.05 -16.85 -26.33
CA PRO A 626 -2.08 -15.75 -26.36
C PRO A 626 -1.94 -15.01 -25.00
N LEU A 627 -2.72 -15.38 -23.99
CA LEU A 627 -2.86 -14.59 -22.77
C LEU A 627 -1.63 -14.69 -21.86
N ILE A 628 -1.06 -15.89 -21.71
CA ILE A 628 0.04 -16.17 -20.78
C ILE A 628 1.25 -16.71 -21.53
N ARG A 629 2.41 -16.10 -21.29
CA ARG A 629 3.69 -16.65 -21.74
C ARG A 629 4.16 -17.70 -20.74
N VAL A 630 4.65 -18.83 -21.21
CA VAL A 630 5.17 -19.89 -20.33
C VAL A 630 6.60 -20.19 -20.73
N ASN A 631 7.54 -20.03 -19.79
CA ASN A 631 8.95 -20.31 -20.03
C ASN A 631 9.54 -21.05 -18.82
N ALA A 632 10.80 -21.44 -18.94
CA ALA A 632 11.53 -22.04 -17.84
C ALA A 632 12.94 -21.47 -17.69
N VAL A 633 13.45 -21.55 -16.47
CA VAL A 633 14.88 -21.45 -16.17
C VAL A 633 15.40 -22.84 -15.84
N ALA A 634 16.57 -23.20 -16.39
CA ALA A 634 17.27 -24.45 -16.14
C ALA A 634 18.57 -24.16 -15.39
N PRO A 635 18.55 -24.18 -14.04
CA PRO A 635 19.77 -24.04 -13.25
C PRO A 635 20.67 -25.27 -13.40
N ALA A 636 21.99 -25.04 -13.32
CA ALA A 636 22.92 -26.10 -12.92
C ALA A 636 23.05 -26.13 -11.38
N THR A 637 24.21 -26.54 -10.87
CA THR A 637 24.37 -26.74 -9.43
C THR A 637 24.46 -25.40 -8.70
N VAL A 638 23.40 -25.03 -7.98
CA VAL A 638 23.37 -23.89 -7.05
C VAL A 638 23.50 -24.42 -5.62
N VAL A 639 24.66 -24.19 -5.00
CA VAL A 639 25.01 -24.74 -3.68
C VAL A 639 24.66 -23.77 -2.56
N GLU A 640 24.97 -22.49 -2.76
CA GLU A 640 24.72 -21.40 -1.80
C GLU A 640 23.24 -21.33 -1.40
N GLY A 641 22.97 -21.30 -0.09
CA GLY A 641 21.62 -21.13 0.46
C GLY A 641 20.58 -22.20 0.05
N SER A 642 21.01 -23.28 -0.61
CA SER A 642 20.12 -24.29 -1.17
C SER A 642 19.74 -25.36 -0.15
N ALA A 643 18.44 -25.56 0.06
CA ALA A 643 17.91 -26.64 0.88
C ALA A 643 18.24 -28.03 0.30
N MET A 644 18.58 -28.12 -0.99
CA MET A 644 19.05 -29.36 -1.61
C MET A 644 20.47 -29.74 -1.19
N PHE A 645 21.25 -28.84 -0.59
CA PHE A 645 22.61 -29.08 -0.11
C PHE A 645 22.70 -28.87 1.42
N PRO A 646 22.04 -29.73 2.22
CA PRO A 646 22.29 -29.77 3.66
C PRO A 646 23.72 -30.24 3.93
N ARG A 647 24.26 -29.90 5.12
CA ARG A 647 25.66 -30.18 5.49
C ARG A 647 26.08 -31.62 5.19
N GLU A 648 25.27 -32.59 5.57
CA GLU A 648 25.55 -34.02 5.35
C GLU A 648 25.75 -34.36 3.86
N ARG A 649 24.91 -33.80 2.98
CA ARG A 649 25.05 -33.98 1.53
C ARG A 649 26.28 -33.26 0.99
N VAL A 650 26.60 -32.07 1.50
CA VAL A 650 27.82 -31.33 1.11
C VAL A 650 29.04 -32.18 1.46
N LEU A 651 29.14 -32.68 2.69
CA LEU A 651 30.22 -33.58 3.13
C LEU A 651 30.30 -34.83 2.26
N ALA A 652 29.17 -35.51 2.00
CA ALA A 652 29.13 -36.67 1.12
C ALA A 652 29.61 -36.35 -0.31
N SER A 653 29.27 -35.17 -0.84
CA SER A 653 29.71 -34.71 -2.16
C SER A 653 31.20 -34.40 -2.18
N LEU A 654 31.72 -33.69 -1.18
CA LEU A 654 33.15 -33.39 -1.04
C LEU A 654 33.97 -34.68 -0.99
N ARG A 655 33.54 -35.68 -0.20
CA ARG A 655 34.16 -37.02 -0.16
C ARG A 655 34.09 -37.71 -1.52
N ARG A 656 32.92 -37.75 -2.15
CA ARG A 656 32.71 -38.38 -3.47
C ARG A 656 33.61 -37.78 -4.55
N TYR A 657 33.85 -36.47 -4.52
CA TYR A 657 34.67 -35.78 -5.51
C TYR A 657 36.14 -35.65 -5.10
N GLY A 658 36.55 -36.18 -3.94
CA GLY A 658 37.93 -36.11 -3.46
C GLY A 658 38.40 -34.67 -3.20
N ILE A 659 37.48 -33.77 -2.82
CA ILE A 659 37.80 -32.38 -2.49
C ILE A 659 38.30 -32.34 -1.04
N PRO A 660 39.49 -31.78 -0.73
CA PRO A 660 39.96 -31.68 0.65
C PRO A 660 39.07 -30.77 1.52
N PHE A 661 38.70 -31.25 2.71
CA PHE A 661 37.97 -30.47 3.71
C PHE A 661 38.19 -30.99 5.14
N ASP A 662 37.89 -30.16 6.13
CA ASP A 662 37.79 -30.55 7.54
C ASP A 662 36.31 -30.56 7.96
N GLU A 663 35.89 -31.67 8.57
CA GLU A 663 34.51 -31.90 9.03
C GLU A 663 34.03 -30.93 10.08
N ASN A 664 34.93 -30.15 10.70
CA ASN A 664 34.60 -29.13 11.69
C ASN A 664 34.43 -27.73 11.07
N GLU A 665 34.71 -27.56 9.78
CA GLU A 665 34.56 -26.26 9.10
C GLU A 665 33.10 -25.81 9.06
N ASP A 666 32.88 -24.50 9.03
CA ASP A 666 31.54 -23.94 8.88
C ASP A 666 30.85 -24.47 7.60
N THR A 667 29.54 -24.68 7.68
CA THR A 667 28.78 -25.27 6.56
C THR A 667 28.87 -24.42 5.30
N GLU A 668 28.93 -23.10 5.43
CA GLU A 668 28.99 -22.21 4.28
C GLU A 668 30.37 -22.23 3.62
N VAL A 669 31.45 -22.41 4.39
CA VAL A 669 32.79 -22.64 3.84
C VAL A 669 32.84 -23.94 3.03
N LEU A 670 32.24 -25.01 3.55
CA LEU A 670 32.14 -26.30 2.85
C LEU A 670 31.31 -26.19 1.56
N ARG A 671 30.20 -25.43 1.62
CA ARG A 671 29.36 -25.14 0.44
C ARG A 671 30.13 -24.36 -0.61
N GLN A 672 30.88 -23.33 -0.21
CA GLN A 672 31.69 -22.53 -1.13
C GLN A 672 32.72 -23.40 -1.85
N ARG A 673 33.43 -24.28 -1.14
CA ARG A 673 34.38 -25.22 -1.79
C ARG A 673 33.70 -26.12 -2.82
N LEU A 674 32.52 -26.63 -2.50
CA LEU A 674 31.74 -27.43 -3.43
C LEU A 674 31.28 -26.61 -4.64
N ALA A 675 30.87 -25.36 -4.43
CA ALA A 675 30.50 -24.42 -5.49
C ALA A 675 31.69 -24.15 -6.43
N ASP A 676 32.88 -23.88 -5.88
CA ASP A 676 34.11 -23.65 -6.66
C ASP A 676 34.50 -24.87 -7.49
N PHE A 677 34.30 -26.08 -6.96
CA PHE A 677 34.50 -27.31 -7.73
C PHE A 677 33.57 -27.38 -8.95
N TYR A 678 32.28 -27.08 -8.77
CA TYR A 678 31.34 -27.05 -9.89
C TYR A 678 31.64 -25.92 -10.88
N ALA A 679 32.07 -24.75 -10.40
CA ALA A 679 32.48 -23.62 -11.23
C ALA A 679 33.58 -24.02 -12.22
N ARG A 680 34.59 -24.79 -11.78
CA ARG A 680 35.68 -25.26 -12.66
C ARG A 680 35.20 -26.12 -13.84
N ARG A 681 34.00 -26.69 -13.76
CA ARG A 681 33.43 -27.58 -14.79
C ARG A 681 32.62 -26.86 -15.86
N ASN A 682 32.16 -25.64 -15.59
CA ASN A 682 31.49 -24.82 -16.62
C ASN A 682 32.52 -23.99 -17.42
N LEU A 683 32.13 -23.41 -18.53
CA LEU A 683 33.04 -22.65 -19.41
C LEU A 683 33.48 -21.31 -18.81
N LEU A 684 32.60 -20.64 -18.07
CA LEU A 684 32.89 -19.32 -17.48
C LEU A 684 33.73 -19.39 -16.21
N LYS A 685 33.98 -20.59 -15.66
CA LYS A 685 34.76 -20.82 -14.44
C LYS A 685 34.22 -20.04 -13.23
N SER A 686 32.91 -19.82 -13.19
CA SER A 686 32.22 -19.05 -12.15
C SER A 686 31.20 -19.90 -11.42
N PRO A 687 31.04 -19.72 -10.09
CA PRO A 687 29.90 -20.29 -9.39
C PRO A 687 28.60 -19.71 -9.93
N ILE A 688 27.52 -20.46 -9.77
CA ILE A 688 26.17 -20.06 -10.12
C ILE A 688 25.44 -19.81 -8.80
N THR A 689 24.89 -18.62 -8.65
CA THR A 689 24.30 -18.12 -7.41
C THR A 689 22.77 -18.13 -7.48
N LEU A 690 22.14 -17.85 -6.33
CA LEU A 690 20.69 -17.62 -6.27
C LEU A 690 20.29 -16.35 -7.05
N ASP A 691 21.14 -15.33 -7.03
CA ASP A 691 20.93 -14.07 -7.75
C ASP A 691 20.87 -14.26 -9.27
N ASP A 692 21.75 -15.09 -9.83
CA ASP A 692 21.75 -15.40 -11.26
C ASP A 692 20.41 -16.01 -11.71
N GLN A 693 19.85 -16.90 -10.89
CA GLN A 693 18.56 -17.53 -11.16
C GLN A 693 17.41 -16.54 -11.01
N ALA A 694 17.45 -15.71 -9.97
CA ALA A 694 16.42 -14.71 -9.70
C ALA A 694 16.35 -13.66 -10.82
N GLU A 695 17.50 -13.20 -11.33
CA GLU A 695 17.57 -12.26 -12.45
C GLU A 695 17.00 -12.89 -13.73
N ALA A 696 17.37 -14.13 -14.06
CA ALA A 696 16.83 -14.83 -15.23
C ALA A 696 15.31 -15.02 -15.17
N ILE A 697 14.78 -15.38 -14.00
CA ILE A 697 13.32 -15.49 -13.79
C ILE A 697 12.65 -14.12 -13.96
N PHE A 698 13.20 -13.07 -13.36
CA PHE A 698 12.70 -11.71 -13.54
C PHE A 698 12.66 -11.28 -15.01
N LEU A 699 13.72 -11.56 -15.78
CA LEU A 699 13.76 -11.26 -17.22
C LEU A 699 12.63 -11.97 -17.98
N LEU A 700 12.34 -13.23 -17.67
CA LEU A 700 11.26 -14.00 -18.30
C LEU A 700 9.86 -13.54 -17.88
N LEU A 701 9.71 -13.01 -16.66
CA LEU A 701 8.47 -12.38 -16.21
C LEU A 701 8.22 -11.03 -16.89
N SER A 702 9.28 -10.24 -17.10
CA SER A 702 9.17 -8.92 -17.73
C SER A 702 8.56 -8.99 -19.12
N GLY A 703 7.37 -8.39 -19.26
CA GLY A 703 6.75 -8.13 -20.55
C GLY A 703 7.49 -7.08 -21.39
N ARG A 704 8.30 -6.23 -20.76
CA ARG A 704 9.09 -5.18 -21.44
C ARG A 704 10.35 -5.76 -22.09
N ARG A 705 11.02 -6.70 -21.41
CA ARG A 705 12.30 -7.26 -21.86
C ARG A 705 12.12 -8.48 -22.76
N LEU A 706 11.34 -9.47 -22.32
CA LEU A 706 11.12 -10.74 -23.03
C LEU A 706 9.63 -11.00 -23.36
N GLY A 707 8.87 -9.94 -23.62
CA GLY A 707 7.43 -10.01 -23.92
C GLY A 707 7.05 -10.77 -25.20
N LYS A 708 8.03 -11.16 -26.03
CA LYS A 708 7.84 -11.96 -27.25
C LYS A 708 8.39 -13.38 -27.14
N THR A 709 8.74 -13.82 -25.93
CA THR A 709 9.33 -15.14 -25.66
C THR A 709 8.35 -16.01 -24.88
N THR A 710 8.03 -17.19 -25.43
CA THR A 710 7.22 -18.26 -24.80
C THR A 710 7.68 -19.63 -25.30
N GLY A 711 7.48 -20.68 -24.51
CA GLY A 711 7.90 -22.06 -24.78
C GLY A 711 9.40 -22.32 -24.65
N GLN A 712 10.18 -21.38 -24.11
CA GLN A 712 11.65 -21.45 -24.05
C GLN A 712 12.17 -21.90 -22.69
N VAL A 713 13.34 -22.55 -22.70
CA VAL A 713 14.09 -22.96 -21.51
C VAL A 713 15.44 -22.25 -21.48
N LEU A 714 15.57 -21.25 -20.61
CA LEU A 714 16.79 -20.47 -20.44
C LEU A 714 17.76 -21.18 -19.48
N HIS A 715 18.94 -21.52 -19.98
CA HIS A 715 19.99 -22.14 -19.16
C HIS A 715 20.78 -21.06 -18.41
N VAL A 716 20.97 -21.26 -17.10
CA VAL A 716 21.79 -20.40 -16.24
C VAL A 716 22.78 -21.30 -15.51
N ASP A 717 23.84 -21.66 -16.23
CA ASP A 717 24.72 -22.78 -15.89
C ASP A 717 26.23 -22.50 -16.04
N GLY A 718 26.61 -21.27 -16.36
CA GLY A 718 28.00 -20.90 -16.64
C GLY A 718 28.55 -21.50 -17.93
N GLY A 719 27.69 -21.98 -18.83
CA GLY A 719 28.03 -22.58 -20.12
C GLY A 719 28.49 -24.02 -19.97
N ILE A 720 27.60 -24.94 -19.58
CA ILE A 720 27.91 -26.38 -19.58
C ILE A 720 27.77 -26.91 -21.02
N PRO A 721 28.85 -27.34 -21.71
CA PRO A 721 28.78 -27.70 -23.12
C PRO A 721 27.80 -28.83 -23.44
N GLU A 722 27.67 -29.79 -22.51
CA GLU A 722 26.74 -30.92 -22.64
C GLU A 722 25.27 -30.47 -22.58
N ALA A 723 24.98 -29.29 -22.03
CA ALA A 723 23.63 -28.75 -21.90
C ALA A 723 23.19 -27.89 -23.09
N PHE A 724 24.05 -27.69 -24.10
CA PHE A 724 23.73 -26.87 -25.26
C PHE A 724 22.59 -27.49 -26.07
N LEU A 725 21.43 -26.83 -26.04
CA LEU A 725 20.28 -27.19 -26.86
C LEU A 725 20.61 -26.97 -28.35
N ARG A 726 20.24 -27.92 -29.21
CA ARG A 726 20.45 -27.87 -30.66
C ARG A 726 19.13 -27.87 -31.40
#